data_AF-A0A2W4UGH6-F1
#
_entry.id   AF-A0A2W4UGH6-F1
#
_cell.length_a   1.000
_cell.length_b   1.000
_cell.length_c   1.000
_cell.angle_alpha   90.00
_cell.angle_beta   90.00
_cell.angle_gamma   90.00
#
_symmetry.space_group_name_H-M   'P 1'
#
loop_
_entity.id
_entity.type
_entity.pdbx_description
1 polymer ?
#
loop_
_entity_poly.entity_id
_entity_poly.type
_entity_poly.pdbx_seq_one_letter_code
_entity_poly.pdbx_strand_id
1 'polypeptide(L)'
;MSPALAQEISPDVSESLEAEVLRLSFDDLPAFESDGFMLGYRDTIFQVEGQVGVDNYDQQIEGYQPPYDPAREWIAGQFPSEVIKMGDLMYTGAGIEQLTMDDIGQLTGLDIENFQLADVPFLQDFTLSDLVGDVPFLGDYALADIPNLADKIGGAGSEDMLSQYLANNPDIGQMTIGNSELGSLQVSDVPNLGATKMGEMPEVGDDVVANVPGLSAAQFGSFPGLEMVGGLIPIAKQDISFGAKEYSGGKATPKPVSGGTNGKETWEPIACVGGCAHIELYDSDISPIKGAWAGSNWMTSKHRVKDGFGVLGAMFNEAGAYRVPFGSTFALQVRGTDEKTGAADWGLAFRVCYRGTPDLGCTAYFMEVPLPITTQEGATILTGVKDGLGGSTQPIKAPDGWEDLRPETPSDVKALIGANTPSGSRGGFGLCGEGPGGVNFQSLAAAFSSIEGDYSSVGAYTGGGYGLGRYQYMTYREDVRASIKAKPGGNTFLAKADAGGGISAAEVEQYFPAADQDAVFKTDQTNNIEQAMGEGFTGSRIIERVGQIHFGGSGAPIDGGWSDTHGRLTLQTYGEELAETYQSVESSSGSDSTCKAGSGSAETVSESLEEMYGFNTSSGPDGGNQACLWSVNKILENAGVQPLGNSVPGNPEPGGQVWVPAAEWDLQNGRGTRVSQSEAKAGDIVIEGGNEEHVGICKNDGCSVVLSNSSSRAAFKWESDITFDGVYGGTPGRIYRLNN
;
A
#
# COMPACT_ATOMS: atom_id res chain seq x y z
N MET A 1 -28.72 8.75 -25.06
CA MET A 1 -28.36 9.72 -26.12
C MET A 1 -27.90 11.04 -25.51
N SER A 2 -26.59 11.21 -25.39
CA SER A 2 -25.84 12.36 -25.93
C SER A 2 -24.37 11.91 -25.94
N PRO A 3 -23.61 12.18 -27.01
CA PRO A 3 -22.30 11.58 -27.25
C PRO A 3 -21.25 12.23 -26.35
N ALA A 4 -20.49 11.42 -25.63
CA ALA A 4 -19.30 11.88 -24.94
C ALA A 4 -18.27 12.33 -25.98
N LEU A 5 -17.61 13.44 -25.65
CA LEU A 5 -16.64 14.20 -26.44
C LEU A 5 -15.76 13.32 -27.34
N ALA A 6 -16.08 13.32 -28.63
CA ALA A 6 -15.04 13.42 -29.63
C ALA A 6 -14.36 14.79 -29.41
N GLN A 7 -13.21 14.81 -28.73
CA GLN A 7 -12.28 15.91 -28.95
C GLN A 7 -11.95 15.87 -30.44
N GLU A 8 -12.27 16.96 -31.16
CA GLU A 8 -11.80 17.19 -32.52
C GLU A 8 -10.28 17.23 -32.48
N ILE A 9 -9.67 16.07 -32.70
CA ILE A 9 -8.26 15.91 -32.98
C ILE A 9 -8.02 16.69 -34.29
N SER A 10 -7.16 17.72 -34.21
CA SER A 10 -6.72 18.48 -35.38
C SER A 10 -6.33 17.54 -36.52
N PRO A 11 -6.65 17.84 -37.79
CA PRO A 11 -6.30 16.97 -38.92
C PRO A 11 -4.79 16.67 -39.05
N ASP A 12 -3.92 17.46 -38.42
CA ASP A 12 -2.47 17.18 -38.35
C ASP A 12 -2.08 16.10 -37.30
N VAL A 13 -3.02 15.65 -36.45
CA VAL A 13 -2.82 14.62 -35.41
C VAL A 13 -3.52 13.30 -35.77
N SER A 14 -4.44 13.27 -36.75
CA SER A 14 -5.08 12.03 -37.19
C SER A 14 -4.14 11.03 -37.89
N GLU A 15 -2.96 11.49 -38.30
CA GLU A 15 -1.86 10.72 -38.91
C GLU A 15 -0.64 10.56 -37.97
N SER A 16 -0.77 10.87 -36.66
CA SER A 16 0.33 10.64 -35.73
C SER A 16 0.49 9.14 -35.44
N LEU A 17 1.73 8.68 -35.25
CA LEU A 17 2.05 7.29 -34.90
C LEU A 17 1.30 6.82 -33.64
N GLU A 18 1.04 7.75 -32.70
CA GLU A 18 0.25 7.50 -31.49
C GLU A 18 -1.22 7.17 -31.82
N ALA A 19 -1.82 7.87 -32.79
CA ALA A 19 -3.18 7.61 -33.26
C ALA A 19 -3.30 6.33 -34.11
N GLU A 20 -2.20 5.87 -34.74
CA GLU A 20 -2.15 4.56 -35.38
C GLU A 20 -2.02 3.42 -34.35
N VAL A 21 -1.19 3.56 -33.32
CA VAL A 21 -1.02 2.54 -32.27
C VAL A 21 -2.29 2.36 -31.44
N LEU A 22 -3.01 3.44 -31.13
CA LEU A 22 -4.32 3.38 -30.46
C LEU A 22 -5.38 2.58 -31.24
N ARG A 23 -5.19 2.40 -32.56
CA ARG A 23 -6.10 1.65 -33.43
C ARG A 23 -5.71 0.18 -33.61
N LEU A 24 -4.54 -0.21 -33.13
CA LEU A 24 -4.09 -1.61 -33.17
C LEU A 24 -4.76 -2.40 -32.05
N SER A 25 -4.94 -3.70 -32.28
CA SER A 25 -5.34 -4.69 -31.28
C SER A 25 -4.23 -5.74 -31.07
N PHE A 26 -4.44 -6.71 -30.19
CA PHE A 26 -3.50 -7.84 -30.08
C PHE A 26 -3.46 -8.68 -31.35
N ASP A 27 -4.58 -8.79 -32.07
CA ASP A 27 -4.66 -9.53 -33.34
C ASP A 27 -3.91 -8.83 -34.48
N ASP A 28 -3.65 -7.52 -34.35
CA ASP A 28 -2.83 -6.77 -35.29
C ASP A 28 -1.32 -6.91 -35.04
N LEU A 29 -0.92 -7.51 -33.90
CA LEU A 29 0.49 -7.72 -33.56
C LEU A 29 1.06 -8.92 -34.32
N PRO A 30 2.33 -8.85 -34.76
CA PRO A 30 2.98 -9.99 -35.38
C PRO A 30 3.20 -11.13 -34.38
N ALA A 31 3.10 -12.36 -34.86
CA ALA A 31 3.45 -13.56 -34.10
C ALA A 31 4.94 -13.57 -33.69
N PHE A 32 5.25 -14.31 -32.62
CA PHE A 32 6.62 -14.54 -32.18
C PHE A 32 7.44 -15.22 -33.28
N GLU A 33 8.63 -14.71 -33.57
CA GLU A 33 9.50 -15.25 -34.63
C GLU A 33 10.41 -16.40 -34.14
N SER A 34 10.56 -16.56 -32.83
CA SER A 34 11.38 -17.59 -32.20
C SER A 34 10.68 -18.16 -30.97
N ASP A 35 11.00 -19.41 -30.67
CA ASP A 35 10.59 -20.07 -29.44
C ASP A 35 11.09 -19.29 -28.22
N GLY A 36 10.36 -19.38 -27.12
CA GLY A 36 10.76 -18.80 -25.86
C GLY A 36 9.93 -19.30 -24.69
N PHE A 37 10.35 -18.92 -23.50
CA PHE A 37 9.67 -19.30 -22.26
C PHE A 37 9.86 -18.21 -21.21
N MET A 38 8.89 -18.12 -20.32
CA MET A 38 8.98 -17.41 -19.06
C MET A 38 8.71 -18.42 -17.95
N LEU A 39 9.64 -18.54 -17.01
CA LEU A 39 9.48 -19.42 -15.86
C LEU A 39 8.50 -18.81 -14.86
N GLY A 40 7.68 -19.66 -14.24
CA GLY A 40 6.95 -19.28 -13.04
C GLY A 40 7.90 -18.91 -11.91
N TYR A 41 7.41 -18.17 -10.92
CA TYR A 41 8.19 -17.82 -9.73
C TYR A 41 8.77 -19.07 -9.06
N ARG A 42 7.93 -20.11 -8.91
CA ARG A 42 8.30 -21.39 -8.32
C ARG A 42 9.34 -22.17 -9.14
N ASP A 43 9.22 -22.18 -10.46
CA ASP A 43 10.16 -22.85 -11.35
C ASP A 43 11.51 -22.14 -11.40
N THR A 44 11.50 -20.81 -11.34
CA THR A 44 12.71 -20.00 -11.23
C THR A 44 13.46 -20.35 -9.94
N ILE A 45 12.74 -20.45 -8.82
CA ILE A 45 13.32 -20.85 -7.53
C ILE A 45 13.85 -22.28 -7.58
N PHE A 46 13.12 -23.22 -8.22
CA PHE A 46 13.61 -24.58 -8.39
C PHE A 46 14.93 -24.63 -9.19
N GLN A 47 15.05 -23.85 -10.26
CA GLN A 47 16.29 -23.83 -11.06
C GLN A 47 17.46 -23.19 -10.32
N VAL A 48 17.20 -22.16 -9.52
CA VAL A 48 18.25 -21.38 -8.83
C VAL A 48 18.67 -22.03 -7.51
N GLU A 49 17.72 -22.54 -6.75
CA GLU A 49 17.89 -22.97 -5.35
C GLU A 49 17.62 -24.47 -5.14
N GLY A 50 17.09 -25.16 -6.16
CA GLY A 50 16.70 -26.56 -6.06
C GLY A 50 15.48 -26.79 -5.19
N GLN A 51 15.21 -28.06 -4.86
CA GLN A 51 14.01 -28.45 -4.09
C GLN A 51 13.92 -27.73 -2.73
N VAL A 52 15.05 -27.45 -2.08
CA VAL A 52 15.07 -26.77 -0.77
C VAL A 52 14.58 -25.33 -0.87
N GLY A 53 14.92 -24.61 -1.96
CA GLY A 53 14.39 -23.26 -2.18
C GLY A 53 12.90 -23.29 -2.49
N VAL A 54 12.43 -24.28 -3.23
CA VAL A 54 10.99 -24.49 -3.48
C VAL A 54 10.25 -24.80 -2.18
N ASP A 55 10.78 -25.67 -1.33
CA ASP A 55 10.14 -26.01 -0.05
C ASP A 55 10.09 -24.79 0.89
N ASN A 56 11.12 -23.93 0.86
CA ASN A 56 11.16 -22.68 1.61
C ASN A 56 10.19 -21.63 1.04
N TYR A 57 10.13 -21.50 -0.29
CA TYR A 57 9.17 -20.65 -0.98
C TYR A 57 7.75 -21.11 -0.65
N ASP A 58 7.43 -22.39 -0.86
CA ASP A 58 6.13 -22.99 -0.57
C ASP A 58 5.73 -22.82 0.91
N GLN A 59 6.69 -22.84 1.86
CA GLN A 59 6.45 -22.50 3.27
C GLN A 59 6.23 -21.00 3.52
N GLN A 60 6.95 -20.13 2.81
CA GLN A 60 6.82 -18.67 2.94
C GLN A 60 5.54 -18.15 2.29
N ILE A 61 5.08 -18.81 1.23
CA ILE A 61 3.83 -18.52 0.54
C ILE A 61 2.69 -19.46 0.99
N GLU A 62 2.86 -20.21 2.08
CA GLU A 62 1.81 -21.08 2.63
C GLU A 62 0.62 -20.22 3.09
N GLY A 63 -0.42 -20.18 2.26
CA GLY A 63 -1.59 -19.30 2.44
C GLY A 63 -1.58 -18.03 1.58
N TYR A 64 -0.50 -17.73 0.85
CA TYR A 64 -0.41 -16.67 -0.16
C TYR A 64 -0.51 -17.30 -1.56
N GLN A 65 -1.59 -17.02 -2.26
CA GLN A 65 -1.69 -17.32 -3.69
C GLN A 65 -1.21 -16.09 -4.47
N PRO A 66 -0.22 -16.22 -5.36
CA PRO A 66 0.10 -15.12 -6.28
C PRO A 66 -1.15 -14.76 -7.08
N PRO A 67 -1.32 -13.50 -7.49
CA PRO A 67 -2.53 -13.06 -8.20
C PRO A 67 -2.77 -13.81 -9.53
N TYR A 68 -1.70 -14.39 -10.10
CA TYR A 68 -1.72 -15.37 -11.19
C TYR A 68 -0.31 -15.99 -11.34
N ASP A 69 -0.19 -17.09 -12.08
CA ASP A 69 1.06 -17.73 -12.48
C ASP A 69 1.64 -17.08 -13.75
N PRO A 70 2.83 -16.47 -13.72
CA PRO A 70 3.44 -15.90 -14.92
C PRO A 70 4.07 -16.95 -15.86
N ALA A 71 4.12 -18.24 -15.48
CA ALA A 71 4.73 -19.28 -16.29
C ALA A 71 4.03 -19.40 -17.66
N ARG A 72 4.84 -19.46 -18.72
CA ARG A 72 4.37 -19.66 -20.10
C ARG A 72 5.50 -20.09 -21.01
N GLU A 73 5.14 -20.87 -22.02
CA GLU A 73 6.02 -21.22 -23.13
C GLU A 73 5.35 -20.80 -24.43
N TRP A 74 6.15 -20.40 -25.40
CA TRP A 74 5.66 -20.13 -26.75
C TRP A 74 6.61 -20.69 -27.80
N ILE A 75 6.02 -21.02 -28.94
CA ILE A 75 6.74 -21.44 -30.13
C ILE A 75 6.66 -20.36 -31.20
N ALA A 76 7.65 -20.35 -32.09
CA ALA A 76 7.62 -19.49 -33.26
C ALA A 76 6.31 -19.67 -34.05
N GLY A 77 5.62 -18.56 -34.31
CA GLY A 77 4.35 -18.50 -35.02
C GLY A 77 3.11 -18.29 -34.15
N GLN A 78 3.22 -18.33 -32.81
CA GLN A 78 2.10 -17.96 -31.93
C GLN A 78 1.95 -16.44 -31.80
N PHE A 79 0.71 -15.97 -31.70
CA PHE A 79 0.39 -14.56 -31.53
C PHE A 79 0.51 -14.11 -30.08
N PRO A 80 0.80 -12.82 -29.81
CA PRO A 80 0.86 -12.30 -28.45
C PRO A 80 -0.42 -12.54 -27.64
N SER A 81 -1.60 -12.48 -28.26
CA SER A 81 -2.88 -12.79 -27.58
C SER A 81 -2.96 -14.24 -27.07
N GLU A 82 -2.22 -15.17 -27.68
CA GLU A 82 -2.21 -16.59 -27.32
C GLU A 82 -1.18 -16.91 -26.21
N VAL A 83 -0.40 -15.92 -25.77
CA VAL A 83 0.74 -16.11 -24.85
C VAL A 83 0.69 -15.13 -23.68
N ILE A 84 0.30 -13.88 -23.92
CA ILE A 84 0.16 -12.87 -22.88
C ILE A 84 -1.05 -13.23 -22.03
N LYS A 85 -0.83 -13.32 -20.72
CA LYS A 85 -1.88 -13.60 -19.74
C LYS A 85 -2.62 -12.32 -19.36
N MET A 86 -3.88 -12.43 -18.97
CA MET A 86 -4.67 -11.31 -18.46
C MET A 86 -4.00 -10.65 -17.25
N GLY A 87 -3.39 -11.45 -16.37
CA GLY A 87 -2.63 -10.95 -15.23
C GLY A 87 -1.43 -10.09 -15.64
N ASP A 88 -0.85 -10.28 -16.83
CA ASP A 88 0.20 -9.39 -17.34
C ASP A 88 -0.33 -7.96 -17.60
N LEU A 89 -1.65 -7.80 -17.78
CA LEU A 89 -2.31 -6.54 -18.18
C LEU A 89 -3.10 -5.89 -17.05
N MET A 90 -3.78 -6.69 -16.22
CA MET A 90 -4.63 -6.24 -15.10
C MET A 90 -3.91 -5.37 -14.07
N TYR A 91 -2.58 -5.48 -13.99
CA TYR A 91 -1.76 -4.73 -13.04
C TYR A 91 -0.87 -3.66 -13.69
N THR A 92 -1.10 -3.35 -14.97
CA THR A 92 -0.32 -2.36 -15.73
C THR A 92 -0.88 -0.94 -15.66
N GLY A 93 -2.08 -0.78 -15.08
CA GLY A 93 -2.85 0.45 -15.18
C GLY A 93 -3.57 0.62 -16.53
N ALA A 94 -3.59 -0.40 -17.40
CA ALA A 94 -4.40 -0.41 -18.61
C ALA A 94 -5.92 -0.37 -18.34
N GLY A 95 -6.33 -0.69 -17.10
CA GLY A 95 -7.74 -0.70 -16.70
C GLY A 95 -8.53 -1.86 -17.30
N ILE A 96 -7.84 -2.90 -17.79
CA ILE A 96 -8.46 -4.08 -18.41
C ILE A 96 -9.24 -4.91 -17.38
N GLU A 97 -8.80 -4.86 -16.13
CA GLU A 97 -9.45 -5.45 -14.96
C GLU A 97 -10.81 -4.80 -14.66
N GLN A 98 -11.05 -3.58 -15.17
CA GLN A 98 -12.33 -2.88 -15.03
C GLN A 98 -13.30 -3.19 -16.17
N LEU A 99 -12.84 -3.83 -17.25
CA LEU A 99 -13.71 -4.19 -18.36
C LEU A 99 -14.63 -5.34 -17.95
N THR A 100 -15.84 -5.30 -18.47
CA THR A 100 -16.81 -6.40 -18.42
C THR A 100 -16.90 -7.08 -19.80
N MET A 101 -17.51 -8.26 -19.88
CA MET A 101 -17.79 -8.88 -21.19
C MET A 101 -18.71 -7.99 -22.03
N ASP A 102 -19.66 -7.31 -21.40
CA ASP A 102 -20.56 -6.38 -22.09
C ASP A 102 -19.78 -5.18 -22.65
N ASP A 103 -18.81 -4.63 -21.92
CA ASP A 103 -17.94 -3.55 -22.41
C ASP A 103 -17.13 -4.02 -23.62
N ILE A 104 -16.52 -5.20 -23.55
CA ILE A 104 -15.73 -5.76 -24.66
C ILE A 104 -16.62 -5.96 -25.89
N GLY A 105 -17.84 -6.46 -25.71
CA GLY A 105 -18.83 -6.61 -26.78
C GLY A 105 -19.18 -5.28 -27.43
N GLN A 106 -19.40 -4.23 -26.62
CA GLN A 106 -19.67 -2.88 -27.11
C GLN A 106 -18.46 -2.28 -27.86
N LEU A 107 -17.25 -2.48 -27.36
CA LEU A 107 -16.02 -1.95 -27.94
C LEU A 107 -15.68 -2.61 -29.29
N THR A 108 -15.92 -3.91 -29.40
CA THR A 108 -15.57 -4.73 -30.57
C THR A 108 -16.72 -4.86 -31.57
N GLY A 109 -17.95 -4.56 -31.14
CA GLY A 109 -19.17 -4.82 -31.90
C GLY A 109 -19.59 -6.29 -31.92
N LEU A 110 -19.05 -7.11 -31.01
CA LEU A 110 -19.44 -8.50 -30.83
C LEU A 110 -20.68 -8.62 -29.94
N ASP A 111 -21.57 -9.53 -30.31
CA ASP A 111 -22.79 -9.84 -29.57
C ASP A 111 -22.52 -10.89 -28.49
N ILE A 112 -21.74 -10.49 -27.48
CA ILE A 112 -21.23 -11.39 -26.43
C ILE A 112 -22.38 -11.94 -25.57
N GLU A 113 -23.46 -11.17 -25.37
CA GLU A 113 -24.66 -11.62 -24.66
C GLU A 113 -25.23 -12.93 -25.23
N ASN A 114 -25.13 -13.15 -26.54
CA ASN A 114 -25.65 -14.33 -27.23
C ASN A 114 -24.64 -15.49 -27.35
N PHE A 115 -23.41 -15.34 -26.85
CA PHE A 115 -22.41 -16.42 -26.88
C PHE A 115 -22.87 -17.54 -25.97
N GLN A 116 -22.66 -18.78 -26.40
CA GLN A 116 -22.88 -19.92 -25.51
C GLN A 116 -21.77 -19.94 -24.46
N LEU A 117 -22.07 -20.36 -23.23
CA LEU A 117 -21.07 -20.48 -22.19
C LEU A 117 -19.94 -21.45 -22.60
N ALA A 118 -20.23 -22.46 -23.43
CA ALA A 118 -19.23 -23.34 -24.03
C ALA A 118 -18.25 -22.63 -24.98
N ASP A 119 -18.63 -21.45 -25.50
CA ASP A 119 -17.80 -20.63 -26.40
C ASP A 119 -16.98 -19.58 -25.63
N VAL A 120 -17.01 -19.60 -24.29
CA VAL A 120 -16.22 -18.70 -23.42
C VAL A 120 -15.12 -19.52 -22.74
N PRO A 121 -13.89 -19.54 -23.28
CA PRO A 121 -12.83 -20.44 -22.82
C PRO A 121 -12.45 -20.33 -21.34
N PHE A 122 -12.31 -19.11 -20.82
CA PHE A 122 -11.89 -18.90 -19.43
C PHE A 122 -12.93 -19.37 -18.39
N LEU A 123 -14.20 -19.56 -18.79
CA LEU A 123 -15.26 -20.03 -17.91
C LEU A 123 -15.35 -21.57 -17.85
N GLN A 124 -14.67 -22.31 -18.74
CA GLN A 124 -14.96 -23.75 -18.91
C GLN A 124 -14.74 -24.58 -17.65
N ASP A 125 -13.75 -24.21 -16.85
CA ASP A 125 -13.35 -24.94 -15.64
C ASP A 125 -14.10 -24.50 -14.38
N PHE A 126 -14.84 -23.39 -14.45
CA PHE A 126 -15.68 -22.93 -13.34
C PHE A 126 -16.81 -23.92 -13.08
N THR A 127 -17.12 -24.15 -11.80
CA THR A 127 -18.36 -24.79 -11.41
C THR A 127 -19.50 -23.77 -11.29
N LEU A 128 -20.74 -24.24 -11.31
CA LEU A 128 -21.89 -23.38 -11.05
C LEU A 128 -21.83 -22.75 -9.64
N SER A 129 -21.24 -23.44 -8.67
CA SER A 129 -20.98 -22.90 -7.34
C SER A 129 -19.93 -21.79 -7.36
N ASP A 130 -18.88 -21.90 -8.17
CA ASP A 130 -17.86 -20.85 -8.32
C ASP A 130 -18.50 -19.61 -8.95
N LEU A 131 -19.24 -19.76 -10.06
CA LEU A 131 -19.99 -18.65 -10.65
C LEU A 131 -20.91 -17.95 -9.65
N VAL A 132 -21.60 -18.69 -8.78
CA VAL A 132 -22.48 -18.09 -7.76
C VAL A 132 -21.69 -17.34 -6.68
N GLY A 133 -20.46 -17.76 -6.38
CA GLY A 133 -19.57 -17.06 -5.47
C GLY A 133 -18.95 -15.80 -6.08
N ASP A 134 -18.66 -15.84 -7.38
CA ASP A 134 -17.82 -14.85 -8.06
C ASP A 134 -18.63 -13.80 -8.84
N VAL A 135 -19.82 -14.16 -9.34
CA VAL A 135 -20.71 -13.24 -10.06
C VAL A 135 -21.59 -12.52 -9.04
N PRO A 136 -21.48 -11.18 -8.91
CA PRO A 136 -22.23 -10.42 -7.92
C PRO A 136 -23.74 -10.66 -7.99
N PHE A 137 -24.34 -10.95 -6.83
CA PHE A 137 -25.78 -11.18 -6.63
C PHE A 137 -26.37 -12.38 -7.39
N LEU A 138 -25.59 -13.17 -8.14
CA LEU A 138 -26.13 -14.30 -8.92
C LEU A 138 -26.87 -15.32 -8.03
N GLY A 139 -26.35 -15.56 -6.83
CA GLY A 139 -26.97 -16.43 -5.84
C GLY A 139 -28.33 -15.97 -5.30
N ASP A 140 -28.66 -14.69 -5.42
CA ASP A 140 -29.88 -14.08 -4.86
C ASP A 140 -31.07 -14.09 -5.83
N TYR A 141 -30.84 -14.49 -7.09
CA TYR A 141 -31.93 -14.66 -8.06
C TYR A 141 -32.78 -15.87 -7.71
N ALA A 142 -34.09 -15.68 -7.69
CA ALA A 142 -35.02 -16.80 -7.61
C ALA A 142 -34.97 -17.60 -8.91
N LEU A 143 -35.02 -18.93 -8.82
CA LEU A 143 -34.99 -19.79 -10.01
C LEU A 143 -36.12 -19.50 -11.01
N ALA A 144 -37.26 -18.98 -10.52
CA ALA A 144 -38.36 -18.51 -11.36
C ALA A 144 -37.99 -17.32 -12.27
N ASP A 145 -37.02 -16.49 -11.87
CA ASP A 145 -36.55 -15.31 -12.61
C ASP A 145 -35.43 -15.63 -13.61
N ILE A 146 -34.85 -16.84 -13.54
CA ILE A 146 -33.80 -17.35 -14.43
C ILE A 146 -34.20 -18.69 -15.09
N PRO A 147 -35.28 -18.71 -15.87
CA PRO A 147 -35.92 -19.96 -16.32
C PRO A 147 -35.00 -20.85 -17.17
N ASN A 148 -34.12 -20.27 -18.00
CA ASN A 148 -33.22 -21.04 -18.85
C ASN A 148 -32.18 -21.82 -18.03
N LEU A 149 -31.55 -21.16 -17.04
CA LEU A 149 -30.64 -21.82 -16.11
C LEU A 149 -31.38 -22.83 -15.23
N ALA A 150 -32.56 -22.44 -14.69
CA ALA A 150 -33.39 -23.30 -13.85
C ALA A 150 -33.80 -24.60 -14.57
N ASP A 151 -34.15 -24.53 -15.85
CA ASP A 151 -34.47 -25.70 -16.67
C ASP A 151 -33.28 -26.66 -16.81
N LYS A 152 -32.06 -26.13 -16.99
CA LYS A 152 -30.84 -26.93 -17.15
C LYS A 152 -30.43 -27.64 -15.86
N ILE A 153 -30.66 -27.01 -14.73
CA ILE A 153 -30.30 -27.59 -13.42
C ILE A 153 -31.45 -28.36 -12.77
N GLY A 154 -32.59 -28.53 -13.44
CA GLY A 154 -33.76 -29.22 -12.87
C GLY A 154 -34.48 -28.45 -11.74
N GLY A 155 -34.25 -27.13 -11.67
CA GLY A 155 -34.87 -26.18 -10.73
C GLY A 155 -36.13 -25.49 -11.28
N ALA A 156 -36.58 -25.85 -12.48
CA ALA A 156 -37.72 -25.25 -13.16
C ALA A 156 -38.98 -25.16 -12.26
N GLY A 157 -39.49 -23.94 -12.06
CA GLY A 157 -40.67 -23.68 -11.23
C GLY A 157 -40.43 -23.69 -9.72
N SER A 158 -39.17 -23.72 -9.27
CA SER A 158 -38.80 -23.45 -7.89
C SER A 158 -38.84 -21.94 -7.60
N GLU A 159 -39.28 -21.59 -6.39
CA GLU A 159 -39.23 -20.22 -5.86
C GLU A 159 -37.98 -19.99 -4.99
N ASP A 160 -37.15 -21.03 -4.81
CA ASP A 160 -35.91 -20.92 -4.05
C ASP A 160 -34.91 -20.01 -4.78
N MET A 161 -34.12 -19.27 -4.01
CA MET A 161 -32.93 -18.58 -4.51
C MET A 161 -31.92 -19.61 -5.05
N LEU A 162 -31.18 -19.25 -6.10
CA LEU A 162 -30.17 -20.12 -6.71
C LEU A 162 -29.18 -20.65 -5.67
N SER A 163 -28.67 -19.79 -4.78
CA SER A 163 -27.78 -20.17 -3.67
C SER A 163 -28.39 -21.24 -2.74
N GLN A 164 -29.67 -21.06 -2.35
CA GLN A 164 -30.40 -22.01 -1.51
C GLN A 164 -30.63 -23.34 -2.25
N TYR A 165 -30.93 -23.30 -3.55
CA TYR A 165 -31.12 -24.50 -4.35
C TYR A 165 -29.83 -25.30 -4.48
N LEU A 166 -28.69 -24.65 -4.74
CA LEU A 166 -27.39 -25.31 -4.86
C LEU A 166 -26.90 -25.87 -3.52
N ALA A 167 -27.16 -25.17 -2.40
CA ALA A 167 -26.86 -25.70 -1.06
C ALA A 167 -27.60 -27.01 -0.76
N ASN A 168 -28.81 -27.17 -1.29
CA ASN A 168 -29.61 -28.39 -1.16
C ASN A 168 -29.28 -29.46 -2.22
N ASN A 169 -28.57 -29.09 -3.29
CA ASN A 169 -28.22 -29.97 -4.40
C ASN A 169 -26.73 -29.81 -4.76
N PRO A 170 -25.80 -30.23 -3.88
CA PRO A 170 -24.37 -29.97 -4.03
C PRO A 170 -23.77 -30.57 -5.31
N ASP A 171 -24.27 -31.72 -5.76
CA ASP A 171 -23.82 -32.34 -7.02
C ASP A 171 -24.08 -31.45 -8.25
N ILE A 172 -25.12 -30.61 -8.20
CA ILE A 172 -25.46 -29.65 -9.27
C ILE A 172 -24.53 -28.44 -9.19
N GLY A 173 -24.23 -27.96 -7.98
CA GLY A 173 -23.28 -26.87 -7.78
C GLY A 173 -21.88 -27.18 -8.34
N GLN A 174 -21.48 -28.45 -8.31
CA GLN A 174 -20.19 -28.92 -8.83
C GLN A 174 -20.19 -29.21 -10.34
N MET A 175 -21.28 -28.94 -11.06
CA MET A 175 -21.28 -29.05 -12.53
C MET A 175 -20.41 -27.94 -13.12
N THR A 176 -19.44 -28.31 -13.94
CA THR A 176 -18.61 -27.34 -14.66
C THR A 176 -19.38 -26.70 -15.80
N ILE A 177 -19.05 -25.45 -16.12
CA ILE A 177 -19.69 -24.70 -17.22
C ILE A 177 -19.41 -25.35 -18.58
N GLY A 178 -18.24 -25.97 -18.75
CA GLY A 178 -17.93 -26.75 -19.95
C GLY A 178 -18.74 -28.04 -20.12
N ASN A 179 -19.58 -28.42 -19.16
CA ASN A 179 -20.53 -29.50 -19.34
C ASN A 179 -21.55 -29.15 -20.44
N SER A 180 -21.89 -30.11 -21.29
CA SER A 180 -22.87 -29.94 -22.38
C SER A 180 -24.24 -29.37 -21.99
N GLU A 181 -24.69 -29.55 -20.73
CA GLU A 181 -25.94 -29.00 -20.25
C GLU A 181 -25.84 -27.49 -19.99
N LEU A 182 -24.86 -27.07 -19.17
CA LEU A 182 -24.64 -25.67 -18.82
C LEU A 182 -24.01 -24.87 -19.97
N GLY A 183 -23.08 -25.47 -20.70
CA GLY A 183 -22.41 -24.85 -21.83
C GLY A 183 -23.34 -24.42 -22.96
N SER A 184 -24.56 -24.97 -23.02
CA SER A 184 -25.58 -24.57 -24.00
C SER A 184 -26.37 -23.31 -23.63
N LEU A 185 -26.21 -22.80 -22.40
CA LEU A 185 -26.77 -21.52 -21.98
C LEU A 185 -26.03 -20.37 -22.66
N GLN A 186 -26.70 -19.25 -22.84
CA GLN A 186 -26.07 -18.02 -23.30
C GLN A 186 -25.51 -17.22 -22.12
N VAL A 187 -24.57 -16.32 -22.37
CA VAL A 187 -24.09 -15.36 -21.37
C VAL A 187 -25.26 -14.57 -20.76
N SER A 188 -26.24 -14.14 -21.58
CA SER A 188 -27.45 -13.44 -21.11
C SER A 188 -28.40 -14.30 -20.28
N ASP A 189 -28.28 -15.63 -20.32
CA ASP A 189 -29.11 -16.53 -19.49
C ASP A 189 -28.65 -16.58 -18.03
N VAL A 190 -27.44 -16.07 -17.75
CA VAL A 190 -26.86 -15.98 -16.41
C VAL A 190 -26.80 -14.51 -16.00
N PRO A 191 -27.66 -14.05 -15.08
CA PRO A 191 -27.67 -12.64 -14.66
C PRO A 191 -26.31 -12.18 -14.14
N ASN A 192 -25.99 -10.91 -14.44
CA ASN A 192 -24.77 -10.21 -14.03
C ASN A 192 -23.45 -10.81 -14.56
N LEU A 193 -23.46 -11.97 -15.22
CA LEU A 193 -22.24 -12.57 -15.77
C LEU A 193 -21.56 -11.66 -16.81
N GLY A 194 -22.35 -11.11 -17.75
CA GLY A 194 -21.86 -10.16 -18.75
C GLY A 194 -21.28 -8.85 -18.16
N ALA A 195 -21.86 -8.41 -17.03
CA ALA A 195 -21.56 -7.15 -16.36
C ALA A 195 -20.54 -7.28 -15.21
N THR A 196 -20.07 -8.49 -14.92
CA THR A 196 -19.03 -8.73 -13.91
C THR A 196 -17.69 -8.29 -14.46
N LYS A 197 -16.90 -7.58 -13.65
CA LYS A 197 -15.59 -7.09 -14.07
C LYS A 197 -14.61 -8.25 -14.17
N MET A 198 -13.71 -8.20 -15.14
CA MET A 198 -12.65 -9.20 -15.27
C MET A 198 -11.81 -9.30 -13.98
N GLY A 199 -11.51 -8.18 -13.32
CA GLY A 199 -10.78 -8.17 -12.04
C GLY A 199 -11.47 -8.87 -10.87
N GLU A 200 -12.77 -9.13 -10.97
CA GLU A 200 -13.56 -9.82 -9.94
C GLU A 200 -13.69 -11.32 -10.23
N MET A 201 -13.30 -11.79 -11.42
CA MET A 201 -13.33 -13.21 -11.80
C MET A 201 -12.03 -13.90 -11.34
N PRO A 202 -12.09 -14.85 -10.39
CA PRO A 202 -10.91 -15.59 -9.95
C PRO A 202 -10.22 -16.31 -11.11
N GLU A 203 -8.90 -16.48 -11.03
CA GLU A 203 -8.11 -17.24 -12.03
C GLU A 203 -8.13 -16.66 -13.47
N VAL A 204 -8.93 -15.64 -13.79
CA VAL A 204 -8.92 -15.03 -15.12
C VAL A 204 -7.53 -14.46 -15.44
N GLY A 205 -6.78 -14.05 -14.42
CA GLY A 205 -5.41 -13.59 -14.54
C GLY A 205 -4.45 -14.64 -15.11
N ASP A 206 -4.77 -15.93 -14.95
CA ASP A 206 -4.01 -17.06 -15.49
C ASP A 206 -4.30 -17.37 -16.95
N ASP A 207 -5.45 -16.91 -17.45
CA ASP A 207 -5.86 -17.08 -18.83
C ASP A 207 -5.13 -16.13 -19.78
N VAL A 208 -4.97 -16.57 -21.03
CA VAL A 208 -4.41 -15.73 -22.09
C VAL A 208 -5.45 -14.76 -22.64
N VAL A 209 -5.01 -13.63 -23.18
CA VAL A 209 -5.90 -12.60 -23.74
C VAL A 209 -6.86 -13.18 -24.79
N ALA A 210 -6.42 -14.14 -25.60
CA ALA A 210 -7.24 -14.81 -26.61
C ALA A 210 -8.41 -15.62 -26.02
N ASN A 211 -8.34 -16.02 -24.75
CA ASN A 211 -9.38 -16.78 -24.08
C ASN A 211 -10.53 -15.91 -23.58
N VAL A 212 -10.37 -14.58 -23.57
CA VAL A 212 -11.46 -13.64 -23.29
C VAL A 212 -12.12 -13.22 -24.61
N PRO A 213 -13.41 -13.55 -24.84
CA PRO A 213 -14.09 -13.27 -26.10
C PRO A 213 -13.97 -11.80 -26.54
N GLY A 214 -13.42 -11.57 -27.73
CA GLY A 214 -13.31 -10.24 -28.33
C GLY A 214 -12.15 -9.38 -27.83
N LEU A 215 -11.52 -9.73 -26.71
CA LEU A 215 -10.51 -8.87 -26.10
C LEU A 215 -9.25 -8.72 -26.96
N SER A 216 -8.85 -9.78 -27.66
CA SER A 216 -7.71 -9.72 -28.58
C SER A 216 -7.94 -8.78 -29.78
N ALA A 217 -9.20 -8.56 -30.15
CA ALA A 217 -9.62 -7.68 -31.23
C ALA A 217 -9.94 -6.24 -30.76
N ALA A 218 -10.04 -6.02 -29.45
CA ALA A 218 -10.25 -4.69 -28.90
C ALA A 218 -9.04 -3.80 -29.17
N GLN A 219 -9.30 -2.57 -29.63
CA GLN A 219 -8.23 -1.63 -29.94
C GLN A 219 -7.59 -1.11 -28.66
N PHE A 220 -6.27 -0.97 -28.60
CA PHE A 220 -5.58 -0.52 -27.38
C PHE A 220 -6.08 0.84 -26.88
N GLY A 221 -6.51 1.73 -27.79
CA GLY A 221 -7.09 3.02 -27.42
C GLY A 221 -8.48 2.98 -26.83
N SER A 222 -9.11 1.81 -26.79
CA SER A 222 -10.40 1.61 -26.12
C SER A 222 -10.27 1.19 -24.67
N PHE A 223 -9.06 0.87 -24.20
CA PHE A 223 -8.83 0.48 -22.82
C PHE A 223 -8.85 1.72 -21.90
N PRO A 224 -9.58 1.68 -20.78
CA PRO A 224 -9.91 2.88 -19.99
C PRO A 224 -8.71 3.56 -19.32
N GLY A 225 -7.59 2.84 -19.12
CA GLY A 225 -6.38 3.40 -18.51
C GLY A 225 -5.31 3.88 -19.52
N LEU A 226 -5.59 3.79 -20.82
CA LEU A 226 -4.57 3.87 -21.88
C LEU A 226 -4.45 5.23 -22.60
N GLU A 227 -4.94 6.33 -22.01
CA GLU A 227 -5.03 7.65 -22.65
C GLU A 227 -3.69 8.37 -22.97
N MET A 228 -2.51 7.76 -22.78
CA MET A 228 -1.19 8.39 -23.05
C MET A 228 -0.19 7.43 -23.73
N VAL A 229 -0.36 7.22 -25.04
CA VAL A 229 0.28 6.15 -25.84
C VAL A 229 1.69 6.47 -26.38
N GLY A 230 2.55 7.03 -25.53
CA GLY A 230 3.93 7.36 -25.92
C GLY A 230 4.99 6.25 -25.71
N GLY A 231 4.70 5.16 -24.99
CA GLY A 231 5.77 4.22 -24.61
C GLY A 231 5.34 2.96 -23.86
N LEU A 232 4.23 2.36 -24.29
CA LEU A 232 3.44 1.40 -23.51
C LEU A 232 4.08 0.06 -23.15
N ILE A 233 5.27 -0.28 -23.63
CA ILE A 233 5.90 -1.52 -23.20
C ILE A 233 7.12 -1.18 -22.35
N PRO A 234 7.06 -1.44 -21.03
CA PRO A 234 8.17 -1.17 -20.13
C PRO A 234 9.32 -2.18 -20.29
N ILE A 235 9.43 -2.83 -21.46
CA ILE A 235 10.43 -3.84 -21.75
C ILE A 235 11.14 -3.55 -23.07
N ALA A 236 12.44 -3.83 -23.11
CA ALA A 236 13.27 -3.80 -24.30
C ALA A 236 14.12 -5.06 -24.36
N LYS A 237 14.76 -5.34 -25.50
CA LYS A 237 15.75 -6.42 -25.58
C LYS A 237 17.15 -5.89 -25.38
N GLN A 238 17.98 -6.65 -24.68
CA GLN A 238 19.41 -6.49 -24.71
C GLN A 238 19.92 -6.85 -26.11
N ASP A 239 20.53 -5.90 -26.82
CA ASP A 239 21.13 -6.17 -28.12
C ASP A 239 22.57 -6.64 -27.92
N ILE A 240 23.45 -5.71 -27.54
CA ILE A 240 24.88 -5.97 -27.38
C ILE A 240 25.35 -5.46 -26.02
N SER A 241 26.18 -6.25 -25.35
CA SER A 241 26.89 -5.83 -24.14
C SER A 241 28.26 -5.24 -24.50
N PHE A 242 28.43 -3.94 -24.32
CA PHE A 242 29.70 -3.27 -24.63
C PHE A 242 30.55 -3.04 -23.39
N GLY A 243 31.86 -3.26 -23.55
CA GLY A 243 32.87 -2.76 -22.62
C GLY A 243 33.10 -1.25 -22.77
N ALA A 244 33.97 -0.70 -21.93
CA ALA A 244 34.28 0.74 -21.91
C ALA A 244 34.96 1.28 -23.18
N LYS A 245 35.27 0.44 -24.18
CA LYS A 245 36.01 0.86 -25.38
C LYS A 245 35.11 1.39 -26.49
N GLU A 246 33.84 0.98 -26.55
CA GLU A 246 32.97 1.17 -27.73
C GLU A 246 32.65 2.64 -28.07
N TYR A 247 32.79 3.56 -27.11
CA TYR A 247 32.77 5.01 -27.37
C TYR A 247 33.92 5.74 -26.68
N SER A 248 35.11 5.12 -26.70
CA SER A 248 36.31 5.70 -26.10
C SER A 248 36.80 6.95 -26.86
N GLY A 249 37.00 8.05 -26.14
CA GLY A 249 37.43 9.35 -26.69
C GLY A 249 36.52 10.52 -26.30
N GLY A 250 36.63 11.64 -27.01
CA GLY A 250 35.83 12.86 -26.73
C GLY A 250 34.40 12.85 -27.25
N LYS A 251 33.89 11.69 -27.70
CA LYS A 251 32.51 11.53 -28.19
C LYS A 251 31.63 11.04 -27.05
N ALA A 252 30.43 11.59 -26.96
CA ALA A 252 29.41 11.14 -26.02
C ALA A 252 28.73 9.87 -26.54
N THR A 253 28.35 8.95 -25.65
CA THR A 253 27.53 7.79 -25.98
C THR A 253 26.18 8.27 -26.56
N PRO A 254 25.76 7.78 -27.75
CA PRO A 254 24.53 8.22 -28.38
C PRO A 254 23.29 7.69 -27.63
N LYS A 255 22.14 8.37 -27.77
CA LYS A 255 20.83 7.93 -27.26
C LYS A 255 20.87 7.33 -25.82
N PRO A 256 21.39 8.06 -24.81
CA PRO A 256 21.39 7.57 -23.44
C PRO A 256 19.97 7.34 -22.94
N VAL A 257 19.74 6.21 -22.27
CA VAL A 257 18.46 5.91 -21.60
C VAL A 257 18.62 5.77 -20.09
N SER A 258 19.83 5.72 -19.57
CA SER A 258 20.10 5.87 -18.14
C SER A 258 20.70 7.25 -17.83
N GLY A 259 20.56 7.66 -16.57
CA GLY A 259 20.95 9.00 -16.15
C GLY A 259 20.72 9.20 -14.67
N GLY A 260 20.36 10.43 -14.30
CA GLY A 260 20.14 10.86 -12.93
C GLY A 260 19.51 12.26 -12.91
N THR A 261 19.40 12.89 -11.75
CA THR A 261 18.71 14.17 -11.65
C THR A 261 19.58 15.40 -11.94
N ASN A 262 20.90 15.23 -12.06
CA ASN A 262 21.86 16.30 -12.32
C ASN A 262 21.79 17.49 -11.34
N GLY A 263 21.41 17.24 -10.09
CA GLY A 263 21.24 18.31 -9.09
C GLY A 263 19.85 18.93 -9.03
N LYS A 264 18.90 18.44 -9.84
CA LYS A 264 17.51 18.90 -9.91
C LYS A 264 16.57 17.87 -9.26
N GLU A 265 15.29 18.19 -9.19
CA GLU A 265 14.26 17.25 -8.73
C GLU A 265 13.86 16.25 -9.83
N THR A 266 13.95 16.66 -11.09
CA THR A 266 13.59 15.87 -12.27
C THR A 266 14.75 15.01 -12.75
N TRP A 267 14.47 13.76 -13.10
CA TRP A 267 15.42 12.86 -13.76
C TRP A 267 15.65 13.27 -15.22
N GLU A 268 16.87 13.10 -15.73
CA GLU A 268 17.21 13.29 -17.14
C GLU A 268 18.22 12.23 -17.62
N PRO A 269 18.18 11.82 -18.91
CA PRO A 269 19.17 10.93 -19.46
C PRO A 269 20.52 11.64 -19.62
N ILE A 270 21.61 11.02 -19.19
CA ILE A 270 22.94 11.66 -19.15
C ILE A 270 23.91 10.79 -19.94
N ALA A 271 24.43 11.30 -21.06
CA ALA A 271 25.41 10.57 -21.85
C ALA A 271 26.78 10.49 -21.17
N CYS A 272 27.46 9.35 -21.34
CA CYS A 272 28.85 9.20 -20.94
C CYS A 272 29.81 9.77 -22.01
N VAL A 273 30.89 10.42 -21.57
CA VAL A 273 32.03 10.81 -22.42
C VAL A 273 33.29 10.12 -21.91
N GLY A 274 34.10 9.54 -22.80
CA GLY A 274 35.35 8.89 -22.43
C GLY A 274 35.32 7.36 -22.40
N GLY A 275 34.21 6.75 -22.82
CA GLY A 275 34.06 5.30 -22.94
C GLY A 275 33.55 4.66 -21.65
N CYS A 276 32.23 4.48 -21.56
CA CYS A 276 31.60 3.72 -20.48
C CYS A 276 31.13 2.37 -20.99
N ALA A 277 31.24 1.35 -20.13
CA ALA A 277 30.55 0.09 -20.35
C ALA A 277 29.03 0.33 -20.29
N HIS A 278 28.29 -0.30 -21.18
CA HIS A 278 26.85 -0.13 -21.36
C HIS A 278 26.27 -1.34 -22.09
N ILE A 279 24.95 -1.50 -21.98
CA ILE A 279 24.21 -2.35 -22.90
C ILE A 279 23.55 -1.47 -23.96
N GLU A 280 23.58 -1.93 -25.20
CA GLU A 280 22.71 -1.43 -26.26
C GLU A 280 21.36 -2.14 -26.16
N LEU A 281 20.29 -1.39 -26.38
CA LEU A 281 18.93 -1.91 -26.40
C LEU A 281 18.40 -1.92 -27.84
N TYR A 282 17.61 -2.92 -28.14
CA TYR A 282 16.76 -2.96 -29.31
C TYR A 282 15.31 -3.14 -28.90
N ASP A 283 14.40 -2.91 -29.83
CA ASP A 283 12.97 -3.08 -29.57
C ASP A 283 12.69 -4.52 -29.16
N SER A 284 11.84 -4.71 -28.16
CA SER A 284 11.31 -6.04 -27.89
C SER A 284 10.53 -6.53 -29.10
N ASP A 285 10.46 -7.85 -29.29
CA ASP A 285 9.74 -8.43 -30.43
C ASP A 285 8.28 -7.98 -30.45
N ILE A 286 7.71 -7.81 -29.25
CA ILE A 286 6.34 -7.35 -29.00
C ILE A 286 6.18 -5.82 -29.04
N SER A 287 7.26 -5.05 -29.24
CA SER A 287 7.18 -3.59 -29.31
C SER A 287 6.45 -3.15 -30.59
N PRO A 288 5.33 -2.41 -30.48
CA PRO A 288 4.60 -1.92 -31.64
C PRO A 288 5.35 -0.78 -32.35
N ILE A 289 6.32 -0.14 -31.68
CA ILE A 289 7.13 0.95 -32.22
C ILE A 289 8.52 0.42 -32.56
N LYS A 290 8.73 0.03 -33.82
CA LYS A 290 10.07 -0.30 -34.33
C LYS A 290 10.92 0.98 -34.36
N GLY A 291 12.08 0.94 -33.73
CA GLY A 291 13.04 2.02 -33.57
C GLY A 291 12.99 2.75 -32.22
N ALA A 292 12.05 2.42 -31.32
CA ALA A 292 11.89 3.09 -30.02
C ALA A 292 13.10 2.90 -29.10
N TRP A 293 13.59 1.68 -29.03
CA TRP A 293 14.74 1.29 -28.22
C TRP A 293 15.99 1.10 -29.06
N ALA A 294 15.87 0.78 -30.35
CA ALA A 294 16.99 0.55 -31.26
C ALA A 294 18.15 1.57 -31.13
N GLY A 295 19.32 1.06 -30.76
CA GLY A 295 20.55 1.84 -30.59
C GLY A 295 20.55 2.74 -29.35
N SER A 296 19.64 2.52 -28.40
CA SER A 296 19.61 3.24 -27.12
C SER A 296 20.60 2.59 -26.16
N ASN A 297 21.32 3.41 -25.38
CA ASN A 297 22.41 2.95 -24.55
C ASN A 297 22.09 3.11 -23.07
N TRP A 298 22.10 2.00 -22.33
CA TRP A 298 21.98 2.00 -20.87
C TRP A 298 23.36 1.79 -20.26
N MET A 299 23.94 2.88 -19.75
CA MET A 299 25.26 2.88 -19.13
C MET A 299 25.26 2.15 -17.80
N THR A 300 26.36 1.44 -17.53
CA THR A 300 26.59 0.78 -16.25
C THR A 300 26.68 1.79 -15.09
N SER A 301 26.48 1.33 -13.85
CA SER A 301 26.59 2.13 -12.63
C SER A 301 28.00 2.67 -12.36
N LYS A 302 29.01 2.13 -13.08
CA LYS A 302 30.36 2.72 -13.13
C LYS A 302 30.37 4.09 -13.80
N HIS A 303 29.41 4.38 -14.67
CA HIS A 303 29.15 5.74 -15.12
C HIS A 303 28.49 6.52 -14.00
N ARG A 304 29.32 7.21 -13.23
CA ARG A 304 28.87 8.07 -12.14
C ARG A 304 28.31 9.37 -12.71
N VAL A 305 27.08 9.68 -12.33
CA VAL A 305 26.36 10.89 -12.74
C VAL A 305 26.02 11.72 -11.52
N LYS A 306 25.95 13.04 -11.73
CA LYS A 306 25.46 13.94 -10.69
C LYS A 306 23.98 13.65 -10.44
N ASP A 307 23.61 13.51 -9.17
CA ASP A 307 22.28 13.07 -8.75
C ASP A 307 21.96 13.62 -7.34
N GLY A 308 20.69 13.63 -6.95
CA GLY A 308 20.26 14.25 -5.69
C GLY A 308 20.20 15.78 -5.75
N PHE A 309 19.50 16.40 -4.82
CA PHE A 309 19.26 17.84 -4.77
C PHE A 309 19.03 18.33 -3.34
N GLY A 310 19.11 19.65 -3.12
CA GLY A 310 19.02 20.23 -1.78
C GLY A 310 20.26 19.94 -0.91
N VAL A 311 20.11 20.11 0.40
CA VAL A 311 21.19 19.91 1.38
C VAL A 311 21.64 18.45 1.44
N LEU A 312 20.70 17.51 1.39
CA LEU A 312 20.97 16.07 1.33
C LEU A 312 21.68 15.70 0.02
N GLY A 313 21.24 16.28 -1.10
CA GLY A 313 21.92 16.16 -2.37
C GLY A 313 23.36 16.68 -2.33
N ALA A 314 23.66 17.71 -1.52
CA ALA A 314 25.03 18.20 -1.37
C ALA A 314 25.94 17.25 -0.57
N MET A 315 25.37 16.44 0.33
CA MET A 315 26.12 15.41 1.07
C MET A 315 26.45 14.20 0.21
N PHE A 316 25.46 13.74 -0.57
CA PHE A 316 25.58 12.61 -1.48
C PHE A 316 25.02 13.02 -2.84
N ASN A 317 25.91 13.46 -3.74
CA ASN A 317 25.56 14.12 -5.00
C ASN A 317 25.82 13.27 -6.26
N GLU A 318 26.09 11.98 -6.09
CA GLU A 318 26.54 11.10 -7.16
C GLU A 318 25.91 9.70 -7.04
N ALA A 319 25.37 9.21 -8.15
CA ALA A 319 24.85 7.86 -8.31
C ALA A 319 25.43 7.20 -9.57
N GLY A 320 25.45 5.87 -9.64
CA GLY A 320 25.61 5.20 -10.92
C GLY A 320 24.40 5.43 -11.82
N ALA A 321 24.60 5.61 -13.12
CA ALA A 321 23.51 5.87 -14.06
C ALA A 321 22.40 4.82 -13.95
N TYR A 322 21.15 5.28 -13.84
CA TYR A 322 20.02 4.42 -13.52
C TYR A 322 18.76 4.78 -14.31
N ARG A 323 17.74 3.91 -14.17
CA ARG A 323 16.32 4.17 -14.49
C ARG A 323 15.47 3.84 -13.25
N VAL A 324 14.23 4.29 -13.20
CA VAL A 324 13.27 4.12 -12.10
C VAL A 324 11.94 3.51 -12.61
N PRO A 325 11.96 2.27 -13.13
CA PRO A 325 10.75 1.63 -13.66
C PRO A 325 9.67 1.39 -12.59
N PHE A 326 10.06 1.38 -11.31
CA PHE A 326 9.18 1.21 -10.15
C PHE A 326 8.94 2.52 -9.38
N GLY A 327 9.09 3.67 -10.06
CA GLY A 327 8.92 4.98 -9.45
C GLY A 327 10.03 5.34 -8.47
N SER A 328 9.76 6.24 -7.52
CA SER A 328 10.79 6.78 -6.61
C SER A 328 11.31 5.80 -5.56
N THR A 329 10.73 4.61 -5.48
CA THR A 329 11.00 3.53 -4.52
C THR A 329 12.47 3.13 -4.52
N PHE A 330 12.99 2.76 -5.68
CA PHE A 330 14.40 2.47 -5.91
C PHE A 330 14.77 2.65 -7.38
N ALA A 331 16.06 2.82 -7.64
CA ALA A 331 16.64 2.93 -8.96
C ALA A 331 17.17 1.56 -9.42
N LEU A 332 16.90 1.20 -10.68
CA LEU A 332 17.44 0.01 -11.33
C LEU A 332 18.72 0.37 -12.10
N GLN A 333 19.77 -0.43 -11.91
CA GLN A 333 21.10 -0.20 -12.47
C GLN A 333 21.65 -1.45 -13.17
N VAL A 334 22.29 -1.25 -14.31
CA VAL A 334 23.23 -2.23 -14.87
C VAL A 334 24.56 -2.04 -14.14
N ARG A 335 25.08 -3.01 -13.40
CA ARG A 335 26.32 -2.86 -12.61
C ARG A 335 27.57 -3.14 -13.41
N GLY A 336 27.49 -4.10 -14.33
CA GLY A 336 28.62 -4.58 -15.10
C GLY A 336 28.17 -5.18 -16.43
N THR A 337 29.12 -5.29 -17.36
CA THR A 337 28.95 -6.00 -18.61
C THR A 337 30.17 -6.85 -18.89
N ASP A 338 29.97 -7.95 -19.60
CA ASP A 338 31.03 -8.77 -20.19
C ASP A 338 30.78 -8.95 -21.69
N GLU A 339 31.48 -8.13 -22.48
CA GLU A 339 31.40 -8.12 -23.94
C GLU A 339 31.79 -9.45 -24.59
N LYS A 340 32.56 -10.32 -23.92
CA LYS A 340 32.91 -11.63 -24.50
C LYS A 340 31.77 -12.62 -24.43
N THR A 341 30.96 -12.53 -23.38
CA THR A 341 29.87 -13.46 -23.10
C THR A 341 28.51 -12.88 -23.49
N GLY A 342 28.45 -11.57 -23.70
CA GLY A 342 27.19 -10.84 -23.92
C GLY A 342 26.48 -10.48 -22.62
N ALA A 343 27.11 -10.67 -21.45
CA ALA A 343 26.42 -10.62 -20.16
C ALA A 343 26.29 -9.20 -19.60
N ALA A 344 25.23 -8.97 -18.81
CA ALA A 344 25.04 -7.76 -18.01
C ALA A 344 24.52 -8.09 -16.60
N ASP A 345 25.16 -7.54 -15.58
CA ASP A 345 24.79 -7.74 -14.16
C ASP A 345 23.89 -6.62 -13.67
N TRP A 346 22.93 -6.92 -12.79
CA TRP A 346 21.94 -5.95 -12.32
C TRP A 346 22.07 -5.59 -10.84
N GLY A 347 21.46 -4.47 -10.46
CA GLY A 347 21.46 -3.97 -9.10
C GLY A 347 20.37 -2.93 -8.86
N LEU A 348 20.09 -2.72 -7.57
CA LEU A 348 19.22 -1.66 -7.09
C LEU A 348 20.05 -0.53 -6.48
N ALA A 349 19.49 0.66 -6.43
CA ALA A 349 20.04 1.76 -5.68
C ALA A 349 18.94 2.51 -4.94
N PHE A 350 19.23 2.97 -3.72
CA PHE A 350 18.29 3.66 -2.85
C PHE A 350 18.75 5.08 -2.51
N ARG A 351 17.79 5.95 -2.22
CA ARG A 351 18.02 7.34 -1.78
C ARG A 351 17.27 7.66 -0.48
N VAL A 352 17.58 8.81 0.09
CA VAL A 352 16.91 9.35 1.27
C VAL A 352 16.47 10.78 0.97
N CYS A 353 15.21 11.07 1.25
CA CYS A 353 14.62 12.38 1.05
C CYS A 353 14.11 12.95 2.38
N TYR A 354 14.23 14.25 2.56
CA TYR A 354 13.55 14.99 3.61
C TYR A 354 12.99 16.28 3.03
N ARG A 355 11.69 16.28 2.78
CA ARG A 355 10.93 17.39 2.15
C ARG A 355 10.20 18.26 3.18
N GLY A 356 10.58 18.15 4.45
CA GLY A 356 10.01 18.92 5.57
C GLY A 356 10.40 20.40 5.54
N THR A 357 10.28 21.13 6.66
CA THR A 357 10.72 22.54 6.74
C THR A 357 11.85 22.69 7.76
N PRO A 358 13.09 23.02 7.35
CA PRO A 358 13.50 23.35 5.97
C PRO A 358 13.57 22.11 5.08
N ASP A 359 13.24 22.29 3.79
CA ASP A 359 13.35 21.23 2.79
C ASP A 359 14.82 20.94 2.52
N LEU A 360 15.26 19.73 2.89
CA LEU A 360 16.64 19.29 2.72
C LEU A 360 16.86 18.61 1.37
N GLY A 361 15.82 18.41 0.57
CA GLY A 361 15.87 17.72 -0.72
C GLY A 361 16.08 16.21 -0.58
N CYS A 362 16.81 15.62 -1.52
CA CYS A 362 17.09 14.19 -1.56
C CYS A 362 18.58 13.94 -1.81
N THR A 363 19.12 12.90 -1.17
CA THR A 363 20.41 12.34 -1.59
C THR A 363 20.31 11.80 -3.02
N ALA A 364 21.46 11.57 -3.65
CA ALA A 364 21.56 10.70 -4.81
C ALA A 364 21.04 9.29 -4.48
N TYR A 365 20.77 8.47 -5.51
CA TYR A 365 20.62 7.02 -5.37
C TYR A 365 22.00 6.37 -5.11
N PHE A 366 22.57 6.65 -3.94
CA PHE A 366 23.96 6.29 -3.59
C PHE A 366 24.07 4.92 -2.89
N MET A 367 22.97 4.40 -2.34
CA MET A 367 22.95 3.13 -1.61
C MET A 367 22.74 1.97 -2.59
N GLU A 368 23.81 1.54 -3.26
CA GLU A 368 23.78 0.52 -4.32
C GLU A 368 23.90 -0.91 -3.79
N VAL A 369 23.03 -1.81 -4.26
CA VAL A 369 22.91 -3.20 -3.84
C VAL A 369 22.96 -4.12 -5.08
N PRO A 370 23.83 -5.14 -5.11
CA PRO A 370 23.80 -6.16 -6.16
C PRO A 370 22.48 -6.93 -6.14
N LEU A 371 21.93 -7.19 -7.32
CA LEU A 371 20.97 -8.27 -7.50
C LEU A 371 21.71 -9.51 -8.00
N PRO A 372 21.33 -10.73 -7.59
CA PRO A 372 21.89 -11.98 -8.11
C PRO A 372 21.30 -12.31 -9.49
N ILE A 373 21.22 -11.32 -10.39
CA ILE A 373 20.60 -11.41 -11.71
C ILE A 373 21.60 -10.97 -12.76
N THR A 374 21.81 -11.85 -13.75
CA THR A 374 22.64 -11.58 -14.93
C THR A 374 21.82 -11.88 -16.19
N THR A 375 21.72 -10.91 -17.09
CA THR A 375 21.08 -11.05 -18.40
C THR A 375 22.11 -11.27 -19.49
N GLN A 376 21.68 -11.76 -20.65
CA GLN A 376 22.52 -12.01 -21.83
C GLN A 376 21.91 -11.30 -23.05
N GLU A 377 22.67 -11.19 -24.13
CA GLU A 377 22.17 -10.69 -25.42
C GLU A 377 20.92 -11.47 -25.87
N GLY A 378 19.91 -10.74 -26.35
CA GLY A 378 18.58 -11.26 -26.66
C GLY A 378 17.60 -11.30 -25.48
N ALA A 379 18.06 -11.10 -24.24
CA ALA A 379 17.18 -11.11 -23.07
C ALA A 379 16.24 -9.91 -23.06
N THR A 380 14.99 -10.14 -22.66
CA THR A 380 14.02 -9.09 -22.38
C THR A 380 14.30 -8.47 -21.01
N ILE A 381 14.39 -7.15 -20.97
CA ILE A 381 14.76 -6.35 -19.81
C ILE A 381 13.64 -5.39 -19.48
N LEU A 382 13.29 -5.31 -18.20
CA LEU A 382 12.44 -4.26 -17.68
C LEU A 382 13.16 -2.90 -17.69
N THR A 383 12.69 -2.00 -18.54
CA THR A 383 13.25 -0.66 -18.71
C THR A 383 12.38 0.43 -18.09
N GLY A 384 11.09 0.18 -17.86
CA GLY A 384 10.12 1.23 -17.58
C GLY A 384 9.89 2.12 -18.79
N VAL A 385 8.83 2.91 -18.76
CA VAL A 385 8.43 3.75 -19.90
C VAL A 385 9.55 4.71 -20.32
N LYS A 386 9.75 4.92 -21.62
CA LYS A 386 10.69 5.90 -22.17
C LYS A 386 10.14 7.33 -22.09
N ASP A 387 9.71 7.72 -20.89
CA ASP A 387 9.01 8.96 -20.54
C ASP A 387 9.93 10.18 -20.36
N GLY A 388 11.25 9.97 -20.36
CA GLY A 388 12.22 11.02 -20.01
C GLY A 388 12.27 11.34 -18.51
N LEU A 389 11.55 10.60 -17.66
CA LEU A 389 11.56 10.63 -16.19
C LEU A 389 12.05 9.30 -15.58
N GLY A 390 12.68 8.47 -16.41
CA GLY A 390 13.30 7.22 -16.01
C GLY A 390 12.32 6.05 -15.86
N GLY A 391 11.07 6.19 -16.33
CA GLY A 391 10.00 5.21 -16.15
C GLY A 391 9.07 5.51 -14.96
N SER A 392 9.14 6.70 -14.38
CA SER A 392 8.34 7.10 -13.21
C SER A 392 6.94 7.63 -13.55
N THR A 393 6.61 7.93 -14.80
CA THR A 393 5.26 8.44 -15.14
C THR A 393 4.18 7.37 -15.04
N GLN A 394 4.57 6.10 -15.20
CA GLN A 394 3.71 4.92 -15.07
C GLN A 394 4.53 3.83 -14.39
N PRO A 395 4.79 3.96 -13.08
CA PRO A 395 5.67 3.05 -12.38
C PRO A 395 4.98 1.69 -12.22
N ILE A 396 5.73 0.63 -12.49
CA ILE A 396 5.30 -0.73 -12.16
C ILE A 396 5.32 -0.88 -10.64
N LYS A 397 4.39 -1.64 -10.06
CA LYS A 397 4.43 -1.96 -8.63
C LYS A 397 5.77 -2.61 -8.29
N ALA A 398 6.44 -2.10 -7.25
CA ALA A 398 7.68 -2.69 -6.77
C ALA A 398 7.45 -4.15 -6.32
N PRO A 399 8.38 -5.09 -6.58
CA PRO A 399 8.26 -6.47 -6.12
C PRO A 399 8.26 -6.54 -4.60
N ASP A 400 7.39 -7.34 -3.99
CA ASP A 400 7.32 -7.51 -2.54
C ASP A 400 8.70 -7.93 -1.96
N GLY A 401 9.04 -7.44 -0.75
CA GLY A 401 10.33 -7.70 -0.09
C GLY A 401 11.50 -6.82 -0.56
N TRP A 402 11.26 -5.85 -1.45
CA TRP A 402 12.30 -4.90 -1.89
C TRP A 402 12.84 -4.05 -0.72
N GLU A 403 12.02 -3.77 0.29
CA GLU A 403 12.38 -2.99 1.47
C GLU A 403 13.50 -3.67 2.27
N ASP A 404 13.53 -5.00 2.34
CA ASP A 404 14.54 -5.78 3.06
C ASP A 404 15.92 -5.67 2.41
N LEU A 405 15.96 -5.36 1.11
CA LEU A 405 17.20 -5.11 0.38
C LEU A 405 17.76 -3.70 0.64
N ARG A 406 16.98 -2.81 1.25
CA ARG A 406 17.39 -1.42 1.48
C ARG A 406 18.45 -1.34 2.58
N PRO A 407 19.64 -0.80 2.29
CA PRO A 407 20.67 -0.60 3.30
C PRO A 407 20.24 0.40 4.37
N GLU A 408 20.80 0.26 5.59
CA GLU A 408 20.56 1.23 6.64
C GLU A 408 20.98 2.64 6.21
N THR A 409 20.13 3.63 6.51
CA THR A 409 20.47 5.03 6.24
C THR A 409 21.70 5.46 7.07
N PRO A 410 22.71 6.10 6.45
CA PRO A 410 23.90 6.59 7.14
C PRO A 410 23.60 7.50 8.34
N SER A 411 24.44 7.42 9.37
CA SER A 411 24.22 8.11 10.64
C SER A 411 24.31 9.63 10.54
N ASP A 412 25.12 10.16 9.63
CA ASP A 412 25.23 11.58 9.30
C ASP A 412 23.96 12.11 8.60
N VAL A 413 23.37 11.33 7.68
CA VAL A 413 22.08 11.64 7.07
C VAL A 413 20.97 11.64 8.12
N LYS A 414 20.92 10.60 8.97
CA LYS A 414 19.97 10.52 10.11
C LYS A 414 20.11 11.73 11.05
N ALA A 415 21.35 12.10 11.39
CA ALA A 415 21.62 13.22 12.28
C ALA A 415 21.20 14.57 11.67
N LEU A 416 21.45 14.80 10.37
CA LEU A 416 21.04 16.03 9.70
C LEU A 416 19.51 16.15 9.62
N ILE A 417 18.83 15.05 9.27
CA ILE A 417 17.36 15.01 9.26
C ILE A 417 16.81 15.28 10.67
N GLY A 418 17.34 14.60 11.69
CA GLY A 418 16.94 14.81 13.08
C GLY A 418 17.16 16.24 13.59
N ALA A 419 18.26 16.88 13.20
CA ALA A 419 18.58 18.26 13.60
C ALA A 419 17.69 19.34 12.92
N ASN A 420 17.13 19.04 11.76
CA ASN A 420 16.28 19.97 10.99
C ASN A 420 14.80 19.62 11.04
N THR A 421 14.45 18.52 11.72
CA THR A 421 13.07 18.23 12.06
C THR A 421 12.65 19.20 13.16
N PRO A 422 11.67 20.10 12.92
CA PRO A 422 11.27 21.08 13.93
C PRO A 422 10.89 20.38 15.22
N SER A 423 11.51 20.80 16.33
CA SER A 423 11.01 20.52 17.67
C SER A 423 9.74 21.35 17.91
N GLY A 424 8.69 21.02 17.17
CA GLY A 424 7.34 21.48 17.45
C GLY A 424 6.91 20.88 18.78
N SER A 425 6.29 21.70 19.62
CA SER A 425 5.63 21.33 20.86
C SER A 425 4.94 19.96 20.73
N ARG A 426 5.55 18.93 21.33
CA ARG A 426 5.06 17.54 21.34
C ARG A 426 3.70 17.48 22.03
N GLY A 427 2.63 17.51 21.24
CA GLY A 427 1.39 16.82 21.55
C GLY A 427 1.46 15.47 20.83
N GLY A 428 1.68 14.40 21.59
CA GLY A 428 1.88 13.07 21.01
C GLY A 428 0.61 12.54 20.37
N PHE A 429 0.69 12.04 19.15
CA PHE A 429 -0.31 11.17 18.54
C PHE A 429 0.33 10.35 17.41
N GLY A 430 0.94 9.22 17.75
CA GLY A 430 1.02 8.11 16.80
C GLY A 430 -0.36 7.45 16.67
N LEU A 431 -0.57 6.71 15.57
CA LEU A 431 -1.75 5.86 15.37
C LEU A 431 -1.79 4.65 16.35
N CYS A 432 -0.80 4.51 17.22
CA CYS A 432 -0.76 3.45 18.23
C CYS A 432 -1.89 3.57 19.26
N GLY A 433 -2.43 2.40 19.63
CA GLY A 433 -3.49 2.22 20.63
C GLY A 433 -4.86 1.89 20.05
N GLU A 434 -5.72 1.34 20.91
CA GLU A 434 -7.13 1.08 20.60
C GLU A 434 -7.98 2.32 20.91
N GLY A 435 -8.94 2.59 20.03
CA GLY A 435 -10.04 3.53 20.22
C GLY A 435 -11.23 2.92 20.94
N PRO A 436 -12.34 3.68 21.05
CA PRO A 436 -13.59 3.17 21.62
C PRO A 436 -14.02 1.86 20.95
N GLY A 437 -14.64 0.95 21.70
CA GLY A 437 -15.08 -0.34 21.17
C GLY A 437 -13.95 -1.32 20.80
N GLY A 438 -12.69 -1.04 21.15
CA GLY A 438 -11.54 -1.91 20.87
C GLY A 438 -11.01 -1.81 19.45
N VAL A 439 -11.31 -0.71 18.74
CA VAL A 439 -10.89 -0.53 17.35
C VAL A 439 -9.43 -0.07 17.28
N ASN A 440 -8.59 -0.81 16.56
CA ASN A 440 -7.18 -0.48 16.38
C ASN A 440 -7.03 0.67 15.35
N PHE A 441 -6.53 1.84 15.78
CA PHE A 441 -6.40 2.99 14.89
C PHE A 441 -5.38 2.79 13.77
N GLN A 442 -4.37 1.96 13.98
CA GLN A 442 -3.39 1.65 12.97
C GLN A 442 -4.00 0.79 11.85
N SER A 443 -4.72 -0.26 12.23
CA SER A 443 -5.39 -1.15 11.29
C SER A 443 -6.54 -0.44 10.58
N LEU A 444 -7.26 0.44 11.29
CA LEU A 444 -8.29 1.29 10.70
C LEU A 444 -7.67 2.27 9.68
N ALA A 445 -6.56 2.91 10.02
CA ALA A 445 -5.87 3.78 9.08
C ALA A 445 -5.35 3.03 7.85
N ALA A 446 -4.86 1.79 8.01
CA ALA A 446 -4.44 0.93 6.91
C ALA A 446 -5.61 0.58 5.99
N ALA A 447 -6.76 0.23 6.58
CA ALA A 447 -7.99 -0.02 5.83
C ALA A 447 -8.44 1.21 5.03
N PHE A 448 -8.47 2.39 5.65
CA PHE A 448 -8.76 3.63 4.90
C PHE A 448 -7.75 3.88 3.77
N SER A 449 -6.45 3.70 4.03
CA SER A 449 -5.40 3.89 3.02
C SER A 449 -5.61 3.05 1.77
N SER A 450 -6.07 1.80 1.95
CA SER A 450 -6.28 0.88 0.83
C SER A 450 -7.41 1.32 -0.11
N ILE A 451 -8.40 2.04 0.43
CA ILE A 451 -9.58 2.51 -0.32
C ILE A 451 -9.34 3.91 -0.90
N GLU A 452 -8.64 4.76 -0.15
CA GLU A 452 -8.60 6.22 -0.33
C GLU A 452 -7.22 6.76 -0.78
N GLY A 453 -6.15 5.95 -0.67
CA GLY A 453 -4.79 6.26 -1.13
C GLY A 453 -3.78 6.58 -0.03
N ASP A 454 -2.62 7.11 -0.43
CA ASP A 454 -1.50 7.45 0.47
C ASP A 454 -1.54 8.89 1.00
N TYR A 455 -0.64 9.22 1.93
CA TYR A 455 -0.55 10.54 2.57
C TYR A 455 -0.40 11.73 1.62
N SER A 456 0.09 11.52 0.40
CA SER A 456 0.27 12.57 -0.60
C SER A 456 -0.83 12.60 -1.66
N SER A 457 -1.85 11.76 -1.54
CA SER A 457 -2.97 11.66 -2.47
C SER A 457 -3.77 12.96 -2.56
N VAL A 458 -4.30 13.25 -3.75
CA VAL A 458 -5.18 14.39 -4.02
C VAL A 458 -6.43 13.86 -4.70
N GLY A 459 -7.56 13.90 -4.00
CA GLY A 459 -8.85 13.49 -4.54
C GLY A 459 -9.45 14.49 -5.53
N ALA A 460 -10.58 14.13 -6.12
CA ALA A 460 -11.30 15.01 -7.04
C ALA A 460 -11.80 16.29 -6.36
N TYR A 461 -11.87 17.38 -7.12
CA TYR A 461 -12.49 18.62 -6.65
C TYR A 461 -14.01 18.47 -6.61
N THR A 462 -14.59 18.42 -5.42
CA THR A 462 -16.04 18.26 -5.21
C THR A 462 -16.52 19.09 -4.03
N GLY A 463 -17.78 19.55 -4.06
CA GLY A 463 -18.36 20.32 -2.96
C GLY A 463 -17.65 21.64 -2.61
N GLY A 464 -16.79 22.17 -3.49
CA GLY A 464 -16.00 23.38 -3.25
C GLY A 464 -14.62 23.13 -2.61
N GLY A 465 -14.11 21.89 -2.63
CA GLY A 465 -12.78 21.57 -2.13
C GLY A 465 -12.21 20.27 -2.70
N TYR A 466 -10.94 20.01 -2.41
CA TYR A 466 -10.25 18.74 -2.68
C TYR A 466 -10.27 17.82 -1.45
N GLY A 467 -10.36 16.51 -1.66
CA GLY A 467 -9.98 15.50 -0.67
C GLY A 467 -8.46 15.39 -0.57
N LEU A 468 -7.91 15.40 0.65
CA LEU A 468 -6.47 15.41 0.87
C LEU A 468 -5.98 14.15 1.61
N GLY A 469 -4.90 13.59 1.06
CA GLY A 469 -4.06 12.60 1.71
C GLY A 469 -4.75 11.25 1.95
N ARG A 470 -4.20 10.49 2.90
CA ARG A 470 -4.50 9.07 3.15
C ARG A 470 -5.97 8.79 3.45
N TYR A 471 -6.67 9.79 3.97
CA TYR A 471 -8.05 9.68 4.43
C TYR A 471 -9.03 10.52 3.59
N GLN A 472 -8.55 11.11 2.49
CA GLN A 472 -9.32 12.01 1.59
C GLN A 472 -10.08 13.12 2.33
N TYR A 473 -9.48 13.70 3.36
CA TYR A 473 -10.14 14.73 4.16
C TYR A 473 -10.33 16.02 3.37
N MET A 474 -11.59 16.46 3.27
CA MET A 474 -11.95 17.60 2.44
C MET A 474 -11.38 18.92 2.98
N THR A 475 -10.75 19.69 2.09
CA THR A 475 -10.18 21.04 2.35
C THR A 475 -11.16 22.07 2.90
N TYR A 476 -12.48 21.84 2.81
CA TYR A 476 -13.48 22.70 3.42
C TYR A 476 -13.79 22.35 4.89
N ARG A 477 -13.38 21.18 5.40
CA ARG A 477 -13.59 20.79 6.80
C ARG A 477 -12.87 21.75 7.75
N GLU A 478 -13.51 22.12 8.85
CA GLU A 478 -12.98 23.15 9.75
C GLU A 478 -11.68 22.74 10.45
N ASP A 479 -11.56 21.48 10.86
CA ASP A 479 -10.38 20.90 11.50
C ASP A 479 -9.17 20.80 10.54
N VAL A 480 -9.42 20.36 9.30
CA VAL A 480 -8.43 20.35 8.21
C VAL A 480 -7.97 21.77 7.91
N ARG A 481 -8.90 22.72 7.78
CA ARG A 481 -8.56 24.14 7.58
C ARG A 481 -7.78 24.70 8.76
N ALA A 482 -8.11 24.35 10.00
CA ALA A 482 -7.38 24.79 11.17
C ALA A 482 -5.93 24.28 11.16
N SER A 483 -5.74 22.99 10.85
CA SER A 483 -4.42 22.37 10.71
C SER A 483 -3.58 23.02 9.60
N ILE A 484 -4.18 23.27 8.43
CA ILE A 484 -3.49 23.92 7.31
C ILE A 484 -3.17 25.40 7.61
N LYS A 485 -4.11 26.15 8.18
CA LYS A 485 -3.93 27.58 8.50
C LYS A 485 -2.82 27.82 9.53
N ALA A 486 -2.54 26.84 10.38
CA ALA A 486 -1.43 26.90 11.32
C ALA A 486 -0.06 26.98 10.62
N LYS A 487 0.02 26.60 9.34
CA LYS A 487 1.27 26.59 8.56
C LYS A 487 1.48 27.88 7.76
N PRO A 488 2.72 28.38 7.66
CA PRO A 488 3.05 29.51 6.79
C PRO A 488 2.66 29.24 5.34
N GLY A 489 1.80 30.09 4.76
CA GLY A 489 1.28 29.90 3.40
C GLY A 489 0.00 29.07 3.30
N GLY A 490 -0.45 28.45 4.40
CA GLY A 490 -1.67 27.63 4.41
C GLY A 490 -2.94 28.38 3.99
N ASN A 491 -3.05 29.67 4.30
CA ASN A 491 -4.15 30.51 3.81
C ASN A 491 -4.15 30.68 2.28
N THR A 492 -2.97 30.73 1.66
CA THR A 492 -2.83 30.83 0.20
C THR A 492 -3.15 29.50 -0.47
N PHE A 493 -2.67 28.40 0.11
CA PHE A 493 -3.04 27.05 -0.30
C PHE A 493 -4.56 26.84 -0.24
N LEU A 494 -5.21 27.19 0.87
CA LEU A 494 -6.67 27.06 1.01
C LEU A 494 -7.41 27.94 0.01
N ALA A 495 -6.97 29.19 -0.20
CA ALA A 495 -7.60 30.06 -1.20
C ALA A 495 -7.47 29.51 -2.63
N LYS A 496 -6.34 28.84 -2.95
CA LYS A 496 -6.14 28.14 -4.22
C LYS A 496 -7.07 26.93 -4.33
N ALA A 497 -7.19 26.12 -3.27
CA ALA A 497 -8.09 24.98 -3.21
C ALA A 497 -9.56 25.39 -3.36
N ASP A 498 -10.01 26.42 -2.62
CA ASP A 498 -11.37 26.98 -2.67
C ASP A 498 -11.73 27.51 -4.07
N ALA A 499 -10.74 27.95 -4.84
CA ALA A 499 -10.92 28.43 -6.21
C ALA A 499 -10.89 27.31 -7.26
N GLY A 500 -10.74 26.04 -6.86
CA GLY A 500 -10.57 24.90 -7.76
C GLY A 500 -9.22 24.85 -8.46
N GLY A 501 -8.21 25.60 -8.00
CA GLY A 501 -6.86 25.55 -8.56
C GLY A 501 -6.20 24.20 -8.25
N GLY A 502 -5.54 23.58 -9.23
CA GLY A 502 -4.96 22.24 -9.09
C GLY A 502 -3.97 22.13 -7.92
N ILE A 503 -4.18 21.13 -7.06
CA ILE A 503 -3.34 20.85 -5.89
C ILE A 503 -2.39 19.69 -6.20
N SER A 504 -1.12 19.83 -5.84
CA SER A 504 -0.10 18.79 -6.02
C SER A 504 0.17 18.01 -4.74
N ALA A 505 0.65 16.77 -4.89
CA ALA A 505 1.11 15.92 -3.79
C ALA A 505 2.12 16.63 -2.86
N ALA A 506 3.06 17.40 -3.44
CA ALA A 506 4.02 18.19 -2.68
C ALA A 506 3.36 19.29 -1.84
N GLU A 507 2.28 19.91 -2.35
CA GLU A 507 1.52 20.89 -1.58
C GLU A 507 0.73 20.21 -0.43
N VAL A 508 0.23 18.98 -0.62
CA VAL A 508 -0.40 18.21 0.46
C VAL A 508 0.61 17.87 1.55
N GLU A 509 1.78 17.34 1.20
CA GLU A 509 2.85 17.05 2.16
C GLU A 509 3.30 18.31 2.92
N GLN A 510 3.37 19.45 2.23
CA GLN A 510 3.76 20.72 2.82
C GLN A 510 2.70 21.27 3.79
N TYR A 511 1.42 21.25 3.38
CA TYR A 511 0.36 21.96 4.08
C TYR A 511 -0.50 21.07 4.98
N PHE A 512 -0.47 19.75 4.79
CA PHE A 512 -1.21 18.77 5.58
C PHE A 512 -0.42 17.44 5.64
N PRO A 513 0.73 17.39 6.33
CA PRO A 513 1.61 16.23 6.41
C PRO A 513 0.99 15.07 7.21
N ALA A 514 1.59 13.88 7.09
CA ALA A 514 1.12 12.65 7.71
C ALA A 514 0.75 12.77 9.20
N ALA A 515 1.60 13.41 10.02
CA ALA A 515 1.31 13.57 11.44
C ALA A 515 0.04 14.39 11.72
N ASP A 516 -0.24 15.40 10.89
CA ASP A 516 -1.44 16.21 11.04
C ASP A 516 -2.68 15.50 10.50
N GLN A 517 -2.52 14.71 9.44
CA GLN A 517 -3.57 13.82 8.94
C GLN A 517 -3.96 12.79 10.00
N ASP A 518 -2.98 12.13 10.62
CA ASP A 518 -3.19 11.12 11.66
C ASP A 518 -3.82 11.71 12.93
N ALA A 519 -3.45 12.93 13.29
CA ALA A 519 -4.04 13.63 14.43
C ALA A 519 -5.53 13.99 14.18
N VAL A 520 -5.85 14.49 12.98
CA VAL A 520 -7.24 14.73 12.56
C VAL A 520 -7.98 13.39 12.52
N PHE A 521 -7.37 12.37 11.93
CA PHE A 521 -7.95 11.04 11.80
C PHE A 521 -8.32 10.42 13.14
N LYS A 522 -7.38 10.38 14.09
CA LYS A 522 -7.64 9.78 15.41
C LYS A 522 -8.78 10.48 16.14
N THR A 523 -8.83 11.81 16.03
CA THR A 523 -9.92 12.61 16.64
C THR A 523 -11.25 12.33 15.96
N ASP A 524 -11.28 12.37 14.63
CA ASP A 524 -12.48 12.17 13.81
C ASP A 524 -13.05 10.76 13.98
N GLN A 525 -12.20 9.74 13.84
CA GLN A 525 -12.63 8.36 13.96
C GLN A 525 -13.03 8.00 15.39
N THR A 526 -12.43 8.59 16.43
CA THR A 526 -12.95 8.45 17.81
C THR A 526 -14.42 8.87 17.87
N ASN A 527 -14.76 10.03 17.31
CA ASN A 527 -16.15 10.51 17.31
C ASN A 527 -17.06 9.63 16.46
N ASN A 528 -16.60 9.17 15.29
CA ASN A 528 -17.39 8.31 14.41
C ASN A 528 -17.68 6.95 15.06
N ILE A 529 -16.69 6.37 15.75
CA ILE A 529 -16.85 5.11 16.47
C ILE A 529 -17.83 5.29 17.64
N GLU A 530 -17.70 6.36 18.43
CA GLU A 530 -18.65 6.66 19.51
C GLU A 530 -20.08 6.87 18.99
N GLN A 531 -20.23 7.52 17.84
CA GLN A 531 -21.52 7.66 17.18
C GLN A 531 -22.08 6.30 16.76
N ALA A 532 -21.29 5.45 16.09
CA ALA A 532 -21.72 4.11 15.69
C ALA A 532 -22.14 3.25 16.89
N MET A 533 -21.38 3.30 17.99
CA MET A 533 -21.74 2.63 19.24
C MET A 533 -23.03 3.21 19.86
N GLY A 534 -23.21 4.53 19.82
CA GLY A 534 -24.42 5.21 20.29
C GLY A 534 -25.66 4.90 19.46
N GLU A 535 -25.48 4.61 18.17
CA GLU A 535 -26.51 4.09 17.27
C GLU A 535 -26.82 2.60 17.49
N GLY A 536 -26.04 1.91 18.33
CA GLY A 536 -26.27 0.53 18.76
C GLY A 536 -25.46 -0.53 18.00
N PHE A 537 -24.50 -0.13 17.17
CA PHE A 537 -23.65 -1.06 16.43
C PHE A 537 -22.55 -1.66 17.32
N THR A 538 -22.21 -2.93 17.05
CA THR A 538 -21.18 -3.70 17.77
C THR A 538 -20.36 -4.57 16.80
N GLY A 539 -19.15 -4.99 17.21
CA GLY A 539 -18.29 -5.84 16.38
C GLY A 539 -17.88 -5.17 15.06
N SER A 540 -17.78 -5.95 13.98
CA SER A 540 -17.42 -5.45 12.64
C SER A 540 -18.37 -4.36 12.14
N ARG A 541 -19.65 -4.39 12.52
CA ARG A 541 -20.64 -3.37 12.16
C ARG A 541 -20.30 -1.97 12.69
N ILE A 542 -19.43 -1.85 13.70
CA ILE A 542 -18.88 -0.55 14.10
C ILE A 542 -18.04 0.02 12.95
N ILE A 543 -17.17 -0.78 12.34
CA ILE A 543 -16.27 -0.34 11.26
C ILE A 543 -17.06 -0.02 10.00
N GLU A 544 -18.06 -0.84 9.66
CA GLU A 544 -18.94 -0.58 8.53
C GLU A 544 -19.65 0.76 8.68
N ARG A 545 -20.20 1.01 9.88
CA ARG A 545 -20.88 2.26 10.15
C ARG A 545 -19.92 3.47 10.18
N VAL A 546 -18.70 3.29 10.69
CA VAL A 546 -17.65 4.32 10.67
C VAL A 546 -17.30 4.72 9.23
N GLY A 547 -17.18 3.75 8.32
CA GLY A 547 -16.97 4.01 6.90
C GLY A 547 -18.10 4.83 6.29
N GLN A 548 -19.35 4.47 6.59
CA GLN A 548 -20.52 5.23 6.15
C GLN A 548 -20.51 6.68 6.68
N ILE A 549 -20.19 6.88 7.96
CA ILE A 549 -20.11 8.23 8.55
C ILE A 549 -18.98 9.03 7.91
N HIS A 550 -17.83 8.42 7.63
CA HIS A 550 -16.71 9.09 6.95
C HIS A 550 -17.08 9.51 5.52
N PHE A 551 -17.70 8.61 4.77
CA PHE A 551 -18.06 8.83 3.36
C PHE A 551 -19.24 9.79 3.17
N GLY A 552 -20.30 9.65 3.98
CA GLY A 552 -21.54 10.43 3.86
C GLY A 552 -21.71 11.57 4.88
N GLY A 553 -20.78 11.70 5.83
CA GLY A 553 -20.87 12.62 6.97
C GLY A 553 -21.69 12.06 8.14
N SER A 554 -21.70 12.78 9.27
CA SER A 554 -22.39 12.35 10.51
C SER A 554 -23.90 12.14 10.38
N GLY A 555 -24.54 12.71 9.36
CA GLY A 555 -25.96 12.51 9.04
C GLY A 555 -26.23 11.41 8.01
N ALA A 556 -25.22 10.65 7.60
CA ALA A 556 -25.31 9.60 6.61
C ALA A 556 -26.42 8.59 6.98
N PRO A 557 -27.36 8.27 6.07
CA PRO A 557 -28.33 7.20 6.32
C PRO A 557 -27.60 5.87 6.56
N ILE A 558 -28.10 5.07 7.48
CA ILE A 558 -27.57 3.72 7.72
C ILE A 558 -27.80 2.89 6.46
N ASP A 559 -26.75 2.25 5.95
CA ASP A 559 -26.78 1.38 4.77
C ASP A 559 -27.44 2.05 3.55
N GLY A 560 -27.15 3.34 3.35
CA GLY A 560 -27.69 4.10 2.23
C GLY A 560 -27.09 3.65 0.88
N GLY A 561 -27.92 3.67 -0.17
CA GLY A 561 -27.47 3.35 -1.54
C GLY A 561 -26.90 4.55 -2.32
N TRP A 562 -26.60 5.68 -1.68
CA TRP A 562 -26.08 6.86 -2.37
C TRP A 562 -24.58 6.68 -2.66
N SER A 563 -24.16 7.02 -3.88
CA SER A 563 -22.77 6.90 -4.32
C SER A 563 -22.11 8.26 -4.50
N ASP A 564 -20.78 8.26 -4.59
CA ASP A 564 -19.99 9.45 -4.86
C ASP A 564 -20.17 9.93 -6.32
N THR A 565 -19.39 10.96 -6.70
CA THR A 565 -19.46 11.55 -8.05
C THR A 565 -19.01 10.58 -9.15
N HIS A 566 -18.25 9.52 -8.80
CA HIS A 566 -17.73 8.53 -9.75
C HIS A 566 -18.58 7.26 -9.80
N GLY A 567 -19.57 7.09 -8.92
CA GLY A 567 -20.44 5.90 -8.92
C GLY A 567 -19.74 4.63 -8.45
N ARG A 568 -18.52 4.73 -7.88
CA ARG A 568 -17.62 3.59 -7.61
C ARG A 568 -18.07 2.79 -6.39
N LEU A 569 -18.44 3.49 -5.32
CA LEU A 569 -18.87 2.91 -4.06
C LEU A 569 -20.15 3.60 -3.60
N THR A 570 -21.11 2.80 -3.13
CA THR A 570 -22.23 3.33 -2.35
C THR A 570 -21.78 3.55 -0.91
N LEU A 571 -22.54 4.34 -0.17
CA LEU A 571 -22.33 4.54 1.25
C LEU A 571 -22.27 3.18 1.99
N GLN A 572 -23.18 2.25 1.67
CA GLN A 572 -23.19 0.90 2.21
C GLN A 572 -21.91 0.12 1.85
N THR A 573 -21.59 0.01 0.55
CA THR A 573 -20.46 -0.82 0.08
C THR A 573 -19.11 -0.24 0.51
N TYR A 574 -18.99 1.08 0.65
CA TYR A 574 -17.80 1.71 1.24
C TYR A 574 -17.60 1.26 2.69
N GLY A 575 -18.68 1.15 3.47
CA GLY A 575 -18.63 0.65 4.84
C GLY A 575 -18.22 -0.83 4.89
N GLU A 576 -18.83 -1.66 4.04
CA GLU A 576 -18.54 -3.10 3.94
C GLU A 576 -17.07 -3.34 3.58
N GLU A 577 -16.57 -2.69 2.52
CA GLU A 577 -15.18 -2.77 2.07
C GLU A 577 -14.18 -2.32 3.15
N LEU A 578 -14.50 -1.24 3.89
CA LEU A 578 -13.66 -0.79 5.00
C LEU A 578 -13.59 -1.83 6.12
N ALA A 579 -14.70 -2.48 6.44
CA ALA A 579 -14.73 -3.48 7.50
C ALA A 579 -14.08 -4.81 7.12
N GLU A 580 -14.23 -5.24 5.87
CA GLU A 580 -13.53 -6.39 5.31
C GLU A 580 -12.03 -6.14 5.29
N THR A 581 -11.60 -4.97 4.80
CA THR A 581 -10.17 -4.65 4.75
C THR A 581 -9.58 -4.49 6.14
N TYR A 582 -10.31 -3.88 7.08
CA TYR A 582 -9.90 -3.82 8.48
C TYR A 582 -9.71 -5.21 9.09
N GLN A 583 -10.63 -6.14 8.85
CA GLN A 583 -10.52 -7.53 9.32
C GLN A 583 -9.37 -8.28 8.65
N SER A 584 -9.15 -8.05 7.35
CA SER A 584 -8.03 -8.61 6.61
C SER A 584 -6.70 -8.13 7.20
N VAL A 585 -6.56 -6.81 7.43
CA VAL A 585 -5.37 -6.22 8.07
C VAL A 585 -5.14 -6.79 9.47
N GLU A 586 -6.19 -6.93 10.29
CA GLU A 586 -6.07 -7.53 11.64
C GLU A 586 -5.72 -9.02 11.59
N SER A 587 -6.19 -9.75 10.56
CA SER A 587 -5.95 -11.19 10.41
C SER A 587 -4.56 -11.50 9.82
N SER A 588 -4.06 -10.64 8.93
CA SER A 588 -2.69 -10.72 8.37
C SER A 588 -1.64 -10.19 9.35
N SER A 589 -2.04 -9.30 10.27
CA SER A 589 -1.19 -8.79 11.34
C SER A 589 -1.25 -9.73 12.53
N GLY A 590 -0.67 -10.93 12.41
CA GLY A 590 -0.48 -11.83 13.54
C GLY A 590 0.40 -11.19 14.62
N SER A 591 -0.19 -10.40 15.53
CA SER A 591 0.46 -9.72 16.67
C SER A 591 1.71 -8.86 16.38
N ASP A 592 2.11 -8.64 15.13
CA ASP A 592 3.17 -7.70 14.76
C ASP A 592 2.54 -6.38 14.29
N SER A 593 1.95 -5.66 15.24
CA SER A 593 1.74 -4.22 15.08
C SER A 593 3.09 -3.55 14.88
N THR A 594 3.24 -2.70 13.86
CA THR A 594 4.41 -1.83 13.71
C THR A 594 4.51 -0.77 14.82
N CYS A 595 3.52 -0.70 15.72
CA CYS A 595 3.77 -0.29 17.10
C CYS A 595 4.54 -1.42 17.79
N LYS A 596 5.87 -1.30 17.89
CA LYS A 596 6.75 -2.28 18.53
C LYS A 596 6.04 -2.94 19.71
N ALA A 597 5.73 -4.24 19.60
CA ALA A 597 5.54 -5.08 20.77
C ALA A 597 6.91 -5.16 21.45
N GLY A 598 7.23 -4.14 22.24
CA GLY A 598 8.47 -4.07 22.98
C GLY A 598 8.45 -5.19 24.01
N SER A 599 9.41 -6.10 23.93
CA SER A 599 9.82 -6.86 25.12
C SER A 599 9.98 -5.85 26.25
N GLY A 600 9.21 -5.98 27.33
CA GLY A 600 9.06 -4.98 28.40
C GLY A 600 10.33 -4.66 29.20
N SER A 601 11.36 -4.17 28.52
CA SER A 601 12.62 -3.76 29.13
C SER A 601 12.46 -2.38 29.78
N ALA A 602 13.17 -2.16 30.88
CA ALA A 602 13.20 -0.87 31.56
C ALA A 602 13.69 0.27 30.64
N GLU A 603 14.41 -0.05 29.55
CA GLU A 603 14.89 0.90 28.55
C GLU A 603 13.74 1.53 27.74
N THR A 604 12.76 0.75 27.26
CA THR A 604 11.62 1.30 26.49
C THR A 604 10.68 2.11 27.36
N VAL A 605 10.49 1.69 28.62
CA VAL A 605 9.73 2.46 29.62
C VAL A 605 10.44 3.78 29.93
N SER A 606 11.78 3.78 30.05
CA SER A 606 12.56 4.99 30.27
C SER A 606 12.51 5.97 29.09
N GLU A 607 12.52 5.48 27.84
CA GLU A 607 12.36 6.32 26.65
C GLU A 607 10.97 6.97 26.63
N SER A 608 9.93 6.19 26.90
CA SER A 608 8.57 6.70 27.01
C SER A 608 8.39 7.69 28.16
N LEU A 609 9.11 7.49 29.27
CA LEU A 609 9.07 8.38 30.43
C LEU A 609 9.58 9.79 30.10
N GLU A 610 10.65 9.88 29.31
CA GLU A 610 11.22 11.16 28.85
C GLU A 610 10.35 11.80 27.76
N GLU A 611 9.78 11.00 26.86
CA GLU A 611 8.86 11.49 25.82
C GLU A 611 7.59 12.10 26.40
N MET A 612 7.02 11.44 27.41
CA MET A 612 5.75 11.85 28.03
C MET A 612 5.93 12.81 29.20
N TYR A 613 7.13 13.31 29.48
CA TYR A 613 7.33 14.26 30.58
C TYR A 613 6.41 15.48 30.45
N GLY A 614 5.59 15.71 31.49
CA GLY A 614 4.67 16.85 31.55
C GLY A 614 3.37 16.65 30.77
N PHE A 615 3.05 15.45 30.28
CA PHE A 615 1.79 15.19 29.60
C PHE A 615 0.59 15.49 30.52
N ASN A 616 -0.48 16.00 29.90
CA ASN A 616 -1.67 16.42 30.62
C ASN A 616 -2.47 15.20 31.10
N THR A 617 -2.75 15.14 32.40
CA THR A 617 -3.51 14.06 33.03
C THR A 617 -4.93 14.48 33.41
N SER A 618 -5.40 15.66 32.98
CA SER A 618 -6.74 16.19 33.29
C SER A 618 -7.90 15.40 32.70
N SER A 619 -7.64 14.62 31.64
CA SER A 619 -8.59 13.65 31.08
C SER A 619 -8.60 12.34 31.86
N GLY A 620 -7.67 12.16 32.79
CA GLY A 620 -7.60 11.02 33.69
C GLY A 620 -8.57 11.15 34.88
N PRO A 621 -8.67 10.09 35.69
CA PRO A 621 -9.66 10.00 36.77
C PRO A 621 -9.61 11.16 37.77
N ASP A 622 -10.81 11.64 38.13
CA ASP A 622 -11.04 12.82 38.97
C ASP A 622 -10.32 14.09 38.46
N GLY A 623 -10.29 14.27 37.13
CA GLY A 623 -9.66 15.44 36.50
C GLY A 623 -8.13 15.48 36.65
N GLY A 624 -7.50 14.31 36.81
CA GLY A 624 -6.06 14.15 37.06
C GLY A 624 -5.70 14.07 38.54
N ASN A 625 -6.65 14.24 39.47
CA ASN A 625 -6.37 14.20 40.90
C ASN A 625 -6.07 12.78 41.41
N GLN A 626 -6.65 11.75 40.79
CA GLN A 626 -6.47 10.34 41.14
C GLN A 626 -5.85 9.53 40.00
N ALA A 627 -4.99 10.16 39.22
CA ALA A 627 -4.46 9.59 37.98
C ALA A 627 -3.06 8.99 38.11
N CYS A 628 -2.54 8.69 39.31
CA CYS A 628 -1.16 8.21 39.46
C CYS A 628 -0.89 6.90 38.70
N LEU A 629 -1.68 5.85 38.95
CA LEU A 629 -1.57 4.59 38.20
C LEU A 629 -2.01 4.76 36.74
N TRP A 630 -3.09 5.48 36.49
CA TRP A 630 -3.57 5.76 35.14
C TRP A 630 -2.46 6.37 34.27
N SER A 631 -1.72 7.34 34.81
CA SER A 631 -0.66 8.02 34.09
C SER A 631 0.55 7.12 33.86
N VAL A 632 0.90 6.30 34.84
CA VAL A 632 1.94 5.27 34.71
C VAL A 632 1.54 4.26 33.62
N ASN A 633 0.29 3.80 33.59
CA ASN A 633 -0.20 2.90 32.56
C ASN A 633 -0.22 3.55 31.18
N LYS A 634 -0.49 4.86 31.05
CA LYS A 634 -0.31 5.57 29.77
C LYS A 634 1.14 5.58 29.27
N ILE A 635 2.11 5.64 30.18
CA ILE A 635 3.54 5.53 29.84
C ILE A 635 3.89 4.09 29.46
N LEU A 636 3.35 3.11 30.17
CA LEU A 636 3.54 1.69 29.81
C LEU A 636 2.93 1.39 28.43
N GLU A 637 1.70 1.85 28.16
CA GLU A 637 1.04 1.71 26.87
C GLU A 637 1.84 2.36 25.75
N ASN A 638 2.37 3.58 25.95
CA ASN A 638 3.23 4.24 24.98
C ASN A 638 4.57 3.50 24.76
N ALA A 639 5.07 2.81 25.79
CA ALA A 639 6.23 1.92 25.71
C ALA A 639 5.92 0.54 25.09
N GLY A 640 4.68 0.26 24.69
CA GLY A 640 4.24 -1.05 24.19
C GLY A 640 4.10 -2.12 25.29
N VAL A 641 4.03 -1.71 26.55
CA VAL A 641 3.94 -2.59 27.72
C VAL A 641 2.52 -2.65 28.24
N GLN A 642 2.04 -3.87 28.51
CA GLN A 642 0.69 -4.10 29.06
C GLN A 642 0.49 -3.34 30.38
N PRO A 643 -0.64 -2.63 30.56
CA PRO A 643 -0.95 -1.93 31.81
C PRO A 643 -0.90 -2.83 33.05
N LEU A 644 -0.69 -2.19 34.21
CA LEU A 644 -0.73 -2.84 35.52
C LEU A 644 -2.10 -2.63 36.20
N GLY A 645 -2.52 -3.59 37.01
CA GLY A 645 -3.74 -3.58 37.81
C GLY A 645 -4.92 -4.36 37.20
N ASN A 646 -4.69 -5.16 36.16
CA ASN A 646 -5.75 -5.85 35.43
C ASN A 646 -6.10 -7.25 35.97
N SER A 647 -5.22 -7.87 36.78
CA SER A 647 -5.32 -9.31 37.08
C SER A 647 -5.89 -9.65 38.45
N VAL A 648 -6.34 -8.67 39.25
CA VAL A 648 -6.90 -8.91 40.59
C VAL A 648 -8.34 -9.42 40.51
N PRO A 649 -8.66 -10.62 41.03
CA PRO A 649 -10.04 -11.12 41.06
C PRO A 649 -10.94 -10.23 41.94
N GLY A 650 -12.02 -9.70 41.35
CA GLY A 650 -12.98 -8.84 42.06
C GLY A 650 -12.64 -7.35 42.06
N ASN A 651 -11.72 -6.90 41.19
CA ASN A 651 -11.47 -5.48 40.96
C ASN A 651 -12.76 -4.78 40.44
N PRO A 652 -13.28 -3.74 41.11
CA PRO A 652 -14.61 -3.22 40.83
C PRO A 652 -14.83 -2.57 39.45
N GLU A 653 -13.81 -2.26 38.65
CA GLU A 653 -14.03 -1.70 37.29
C GLU A 653 -12.93 -2.12 36.29
N PRO A 654 -13.22 -3.01 35.31
CA PRO A 654 -12.41 -3.15 34.11
C PRO A 654 -12.53 -1.86 33.28
N GLY A 655 -11.42 -1.15 33.08
CA GLY A 655 -11.36 0.09 32.29
C GLY A 655 -11.06 1.38 33.07
N GLY A 656 -10.95 1.32 34.41
CA GLY A 656 -10.68 2.48 35.29
C GLY A 656 -9.39 2.35 36.10
N GLN A 657 -8.26 1.99 35.49
CA GLN A 657 -6.98 1.64 36.15
C GLN A 657 -6.39 2.73 37.08
N VAL A 658 -6.89 2.84 38.31
CA VAL A 658 -6.43 3.80 39.34
C VAL A 658 -5.95 3.18 40.63
N TRP A 659 -6.14 1.86 40.79
CA TRP A 659 -5.91 1.19 42.07
C TRP A 659 -4.49 0.61 42.17
N VAL A 660 -3.61 1.36 42.82
CA VAL A 660 -2.18 1.03 43.00
C VAL A 660 -1.92 -0.35 43.66
N PRO A 661 -2.68 -0.80 44.68
CA PRO A 661 -2.56 -2.16 45.21
C PRO A 661 -2.72 -3.27 44.16
N ALA A 662 -3.57 -3.05 43.14
CA ALA A 662 -3.73 -4.02 42.07
C ALA A 662 -2.51 -4.04 41.14
N ALA A 663 -1.89 -2.89 40.89
CA ALA A 663 -0.64 -2.82 40.14
C ALA A 663 0.50 -3.53 40.86
N GLU A 664 0.60 -3.36 42.19
CA GLU A 664 1.57 -4.11 42.98
C GLU A 664 1.27 -5.62 42.98
N TRP A 665 -0.01 -6.01 43.04
CA TRP A 665 -0.39 -7.42 42.94
C TRP A 665 0.12 -8.04 41.64
N ASP A 666 -0.07 -7.37 40.49
CA ASP A 666 0.44 -7.85 39.20
C ASP A 666 1.97 -8.02 39.24
N LEU A 667 2.67 -7.01 39.75
CA LEU A 667 4.14 -7.01 39.87
C LEU A 667 4.64 -8.17 40.75
N GLN A 668 3.96 -8.45 41.86
CA GLN A 668 4.32 -9.56 42.75
C GLN A 668 3.95 -10.93 42.18
N ASN A 669 2.95 -11.01 41.29
CA ASN A 669 2.45 -12.25 40.69
C ASN A 669 3.01 -12.50 39.29
N GLY A 670 4.30 -12.20 39.10
CA GLY A 670 5.08 -12.61 37.92
C GLY A 670 5.33 -11.50 36.90
N ARG A 671 4.63 -10.36 36.95
CA ARG A 671 4.90 -9.23 36.06
C ARG A 671 6.10 -8.38 36.47
N GLY A 672 6.64 -8.57 37.68
CA GLY A 672 7.79 -7.82 38.16
C GLY A 672 8.75 -8.64 39.01
N THR A 673 10.01 -8.22 39.01
CA THR A 673 11.05 -8.67 39.92
C THR A 673 11.40 -7.53 40.85
N ARG A 674 11.31 -7.76 42.17
CA ARG A 674 11.67 -6.76 43.17
C ARG A 674 13.19 -6.51 43.14
N VAL A 675 13.59 -5.25 43.06
CA VAL A 675 15.01 -4.83 43.00
C VAL A 675 15.36 -3.89 44.16
N SER A 676 16.62 -3.90 44.59
CA SER A 676 17.11 -2.91 45.55
C SER A 676 17.34 -1.56 44.88
N GLN A 677 17.34 -0.46 45.65
CA GLN A 677 17.61 0.87 45.09
C GLN A 677 18.96 0.94 44.36
N SER A 678 20.00 0.28 44.87
CA SER A 678 21.32 0.23 44.20
C SER A 678 21.33 -0.53 42.88
N GLU A 679 20.36 -1.41 42.65
CA GLU A 679 20.21 -2.22 41.43
C GLU A 679 19.14 -1.68 40.48
N ALA A 680 18.42 -0.63 40.92
CA ALA A 680 17.36 -0.01 40.16
C ALA A 680 17.91 0.68 38.91
N LYS A 681 17.15 0.63 37.83
CA LYS A 681 17.41 1.24 36.54
C LYS A 681 16.32 2.25 36.20
N ALA A 682 16.63 3.20 35.33
CA ALA A 682 15.60 4.04 34.73
C ALA A 682 14.53 3.15 34.08
N GLY A 683 13.25 3.49 34.28
CA GLY A 683 12.09 2.70 33.83
C GLY A 683 11.55 1.67 34.83
N ASP A 684 12.26 1.37 35.93
CA ASP A 684 11.71 0.51 37.00
C ASP A 684 10.51 1.19 37.71
N ILE A 685 9.51 0.41 38.12
CA ILE A 685 8.28 0.89 38.76
C ILE A 685 8.48 1.02 40.27
N VAL A 686 8.01 2.11 40.86
CA VAL A 686 8.08 2.38 42.30
C VAL A 686 6.68 2.43 42.90
N ILE A 687 6.38 1.51 43.81
CA ILE A 687 5.14 1.51 44.61
C ILE A 687 5.42 2.14 45.98
N GLU A 688 4.56 3.03 46.43
CA GLU A 688 4.64 3.69 47.73
C GLU A 688 4.74 2.68 48.90
N GLY A 689 5.64 2.96 49.84
CA GLY A 689 6.10 1.99 50.85
C GLY A 689 5.15 1.72 52.01
N GLY A 690 4.23 2.63 52.30
CA GLY A 690 3.27 2.58 53.40
C GLY A 690 1.99 1.85 53.04
N ASN A 691 1.02 2.57 52.46
CA ASN A 691 -0.35 2.11 52.22
C ASN A 691 -0.65 1.84 50.74
N GLU A 692 0.36 1.89 49.86
CA GLU A 692 0.18 1.70 48.41
C GLU A 692 -0.73 2.78 47.82
N GLU A 693 -0.65 4.02 48.33
CA GLU A 693 -1.50 5.12 47.88
C GLU A 693 -0.99 5.79 46.60
N HIS A 694 0.24 5.46 46.18
CA HIS A 694 0.89 6.14 45.05
C HIS A 694 1.88 5.23 44.30
N VAL A 695 2.14 5.58 43.04
CA VAL A 695 3.05 4.87 42.14
C VAL A 695 3.82 5.88 41.29
N GLY A 696 5.04 5.55 40.90
CA GLY A 696 5.85 6.32 39.96
C GLY A 696 6.84 5.44 39.21
N ILE A 697 7.69 6.05 38.40
CA ILE A 697 8.70 5.36 37.58
C ILE A 697 10.07 5.97 37.88
N CYS A 698 11.09 5.14 38.07
CA CYS A 698 12.47 5.58 38.23
C CYS A 698 12.92 6.35 36.99
N LYS A 699 13.30 7.62 37.15
CA LYS A 699 13.81 8.45 36.06
C LYS A 699 15.28 8.15 35.74
N ASN A 700 16.01 7.61 36.71
CA ASN A 700 17.44 7.38 36.59
C ASN A 700 17.90 6.07 37.24
N ASP A 701 19.10 5.62 36.86
CA ASP A 701 19.79 4.52 37.53
C ASP A 701 20.02 4.83 39.00
N GLY A 702 19.83 3.82 39.84
CA GLY A 702 19.83 3.98 41.30
C GLY A 702 18.54 4.60 41.85
N CYS A 703 17.57 4.93 40.97
CA CYS A 703 16.25 5.46 41.30
C CYS A 703 16.31 6.57 42.36
N SER A 704 17.23 7.53 42.20
CA SER A 704 17.29 8.68 43.12
C SER A 704 16.26 9.74 42.77
N VAL A 705 15.67 9.66 41.58
CA VAL A 705 14.53 10.47 41.14
C VAL A 705 13.43 9.53 40.63
N VAL A 706 12.24 9.70 41.17
CA VAL A 706 11.00 9.03 40.76
C VAL A 706 10.10 10.08 40.10
N LEU A 707 9.59 9.77 38.92
CA LEU A 707 8.63 10.61 38.21
C LEU A 707 7.22 10.05 38.39
N SER A 708 6.27 10.91 38.73
CA SER A 708 4.85 10.55 38.86
C SER A 708 3.89 11.68 38.46
N ASN A 709 2.59 11.38 38.52
CA ASN A 709 1.50 12.31 38.37
C ASN A 709 1.48 13.33 39.51
N SER A 710 1.42 14.61 39.13
CA SER A 710 1.19 15.71 40.05
C SER A 710 -0.31 16.03 40.10
N SER A 711 -1.03 15.48 41.10
CA SER A 711 -2.48 15.68 41.23
C SER A 711 -2.89 17.16 41.22
N SER A 712 -2.17 18.01 41.95
CA SER A 712 -2.45 19.46 42.00
C SER A 712 -2.23 20.21 40.68
N ARG A 713 -1.56 19.59 39.71
CA ARG A 713 -1.21 20.20 38.42
C ARG A 713 -1.81 19.45 37.24
N ALA A 714 -2.53 18.35 37.48
CA ALA A 714 -3.06 17.44 36.47
C ALA A 714 -2.05 17.17 35.35
N ALA A 715 -0.80 16.84 35.73
CA ALA A 715 0.27 16.56 34.77
C ALA A 715 1.31 15.60 35.32
N PHE A 716 1.87 14.75 34.46
CA PHE A 716 2.91 13.79 34.81
C PHE A 716 4.31 14.44 34.85
N LYS A 717 4.60 15.15 35.93
CA LYS A 717 5.85 15.92 36.10
C LYS A 717 6.34 16.04 37.54
N TRP A 718 5.77 15.28 38.46
CA TRP A 718 6.23 15.32 39.84
C TRP A 718 7.49 14.47 39.97
N GLU A 719 8.62 15.14 40.14
CA GLU A 719 9.89 14.51 40.49
C GLU A 719 10.02 14.48 42.02
N SER A 720 10.23 13.29 42.57
CA SER A 720 10.41 13.04 44.00
C SER A 720 11.55 12.04 44.24
N ASP A 721 11.89 11.77 45.50
CA ASP A 721 12.69 10.60 45.86
C ASP A 721 11.82 9.32 46.00
N ILE A 722 12.44 8.18 46.36
CA ILE A 722 11.72 6.90 46.56
C ILE A 722 10.76 6.91 47.75
N THR A 723 10.83 7.91 48.62
CA THR A 723 9.86 8.11 49.71
C THR A 723 8.72 9.04 49.30
N PHE A 724 8.68 9.43 48.02
CA PHE A 724 7.77 10.44 47.49
C PHE A 724 7.82 11.74 48.30
N ASP A 725 9.06 12.17 48.62
CA ASP A 725 9.39 13.35 49.44
C ASP A 725 8.72 13.34 50.84
N GLY A 726 8.34 12.16 51.34
CA GLY A 726 7.67 11.98 52.63
C GLY A 726 6.17 12.27 52.63
N VAL A 727 5.56 12.56 51.47
CA VAL A 727 4.12 12.91 51.35
C VAL A 727 3.23 11.78 51.88
N TYR A 728 3.63 10.52 51.69
CA TYR A 728 2.87 9.33 52.07
C TYR A 728 3.43 8.61 53.32
N GLY A 729 3.97 9.37 54.27
CA GLY A 729 4.45 8.82 55.54
C GLY A 729 5.93 8.38 55.54
N GLY A 730 6.67 8.66 54.46
CA GLY A 730 8.14 8.60 54.43
C GLY A 730 8.75 7.20 54.43
N THR A 731 7.95 6.16 54.18
CA THR A 731 8.47 4.80 54.01
C THR A 731 9.06 4.67 52.61
N PRO A 732 10.29 4.16 52.45
CA PRO A 732 10.88 3.94 51.13
C PRO A 732 10.00 3.03 50.27
N GLY A 733 9.74 3.47 49.04
CA GLY A 733 8.97 2.75 48.04
C GLY A 733 9.62 1.43 47.64
N ARG A 734 8.78 0.48 47.24
CA ARG A 734 9.19 -0.83 46.73
C ARG A 734 9.41 -0.71 45.23
N ILE A 735 10.60 -1.07 44.77
CA ILE A 735 11.01 -0.94 43.37
C ILE A 735 10.88 -2.30 42.68
N TYR A 736 10.24 -2.31 41.51
CA TYR A 736 10.02 -3.49 40.69
C TYR A 736 10.52 -3.25 39.27
N ARG A 737 11.35 -4.16 38.78
CA ARG A 737 11.66 -4.26 37.36
C ARG A 737 10.59 -5.08 36.68
N LEU A 738 10.04 -4.62 35.56
CA LEU A 738 9.08 -5.39 34.79
C LEU A 738 9.75 -6.65 34.21
N ASN A 739 9.05 -7.77 34.31
CA ASN A 739 9.44 -9.02 33.67
C ASN A 739 8.82 -9.05 32.27
N ASN A 740 9.58 -9.55 31.28
CA ASN A 740 9.08 -9.82 29.93
C ASN A 740 7.96 -10.85 29.93
#